data_AF-A0A660ZSS5-F1
#
_entry.id   AF-A0A660ZSS5-F1
#
_cell.length_a   1.000
_cell.length_b   1.000
_cell.length_c   1.000
_cell.angle_alpha   90.00
_cell.angle_beta   90.00
_cell.angle_gamma   90.00
#
_symmetry.space_group_name_H-M   'P 1'
#
loop_
_entity.id
_entity.type
_entity.pdbx_description
1 polymer ?
#
loop_
_entity_poly.entity_id
_entity_poly.type
_entity_poly.pdbx_seq_one_letter_code
_entity_poly.pdbx_strand_id
1 'polypeptide(L)'
;MGTALQDAQLSPEDFGGEELDGCNENLVFTRPDVVRDVHRRYLEAGADIIETNTFGATPLVLAEYGLAAQALEINRVAAELARMEADAARASDGRPRFVAGSIGPTTKAISVTGGVSFKDLVEHFRVQALGLMEGGADLLLVETQQDTRNIKAATLGIEQAAAASSISLPLLISGTIEATGTMLAGQTAEALVASLAHLDLFSIGLNCATGPEFMTDSIRSMSPLARTRLSCIPNAGLPDEDGNYLEGPAQIAAVLERFADAGWLNLVGGCCGTTPAHVRELAAMVQGKAPRRLPDHHRSLYSGIDLVEAEEDNRPLLVGERTNVIGSRKFKRLIREGSFEEASEVARAQARAGAQVLDVCLADPDRDELEDVRSFLPEAIRKIKIPLMIDSTDTAVAEEALTWSQGKAIFNSINLEEGEERFAEITPLAHRFGAALVVGCIDEDPDQGMAVTAQRKLEVAQRSHALLTGKYLMRAEDLIFDPLVFPCATGDENYLGSAGETIEGLRLIKEALPRCRTVLGVSNVSFGLPAAGREVLNSVFLYHCTRAGLDMAIVNTEKLERFASLGDEEVRLSEDLLFNRGDDPVAAFAAHYRDAKPRASRPRTELPLDERLAACVIEGSKEGLLEDLDLKMQETAPLDIINGPLMSGMDEVGRLFNGNQLIVAEVLQSAEVMKAAVAHLEPHMPTEARANKGRILLATVKGDVHDIGKNLVEIILSNNGYEVINLGIKVPPAVLIEAVREHQPDYIGLSGLLVKSAHQMVATASDLHENKITLPLLVGGAALSGRFTQQRIAPAYGAPTLHARDAMQGLALVEQLRKEGPDKLVAAQQEMHGKPLAKRAPRPATSSASEQSEVIDHSLPIPPVPDLQRHECEIDLDEAFDLINPQMLYGKHMGYRGRFERGLREEDPQLLKLVDQLDAVKQECRAGAMKVRGVWRWFAAEAEADAIVFYDAASGGSGVGRLQFPRQAGQRGL
;
A
#
# COMPACT_ATOMS: atom_id res chain seq x y z
N MET A 1 26.05 19.03 -8.26
CA MET A 1 27.36 19.64 -7.94
C MET A 1 28.54 18.87 -8.54
N GLY A 2 28.76 17.59 -8.19
CA GLY A 2 29.96 16.83 -8.58
C GLY A 2 30.31 16.83 -10.08
N THR A 3 29.37 16.48 -10.97
CA THR A 3 29.63 16.49 -12.42
C THR A 3 29.99 17.87 -12.97
N ALA A 4 29.41 18.94 -12.40
CA ALA A 4 29.75 20.31 -12.79
C ALA A 4 31.15 20.74 -12.33
N LEU A 5 31.66 20.16 -11.24
CA LEU A 5 33.05 20.38 -10.80
C LEU A 5 34.04 19.57 -11.65
N GLN A 6 33.66 18.37 -12.08
CA GLN A 6 34.47 17.56 -13.02
C GLN A 6 34.68 18.28 -14.37
N ASP A 7 33.67 18.99 -14.86
CA ASP A 7 33.76 19.82 -16.08
C ASP A 7 34.80 20.95 -15.98
N ALA A 8 35.21 21.33 -14.76
CA ALA A 8 36.24 22.35 -14.56
C ALA A 8 37.68 21.82 -14.75
N GLN A 9 37.86 20.51 -14.98
CA GLN A 9 39.15 19.87 -15.26
C GLN A 9 40.23 20.20 -14.22
N LEU A 10 39.87 20.13 -12.93
CA LEU A 10 40.74 20.42 -11.80
C LEU A 10 41.87 19.41 -11.69
N SER A 11 43.06 19.86 -11.26
CA SER A 11 44.19 18.97 -10.96
C SER A 11 44.25 18.63 -9.47
N PRO A 12 45.03 17.61 -9.04
CA PRO A 12 45.20 17.30 -7.62
C PRO A 12 45.62 18.51 -6.76
N GLU A 13 46.42 19.43 -7.29
CA GLU A 13 46.80 20.66 -6.60
C GLU A 13 45.61 21.57 -6.27
N ASP A 14 44.58 21.61 -7.13
CA ASP A 14 43.36 22.38 -6.88
C ASP A 14 42.58 21.83 -5.68
N PHE A 15 42.67 20.54 -5.40
CA PHE A 15 42.08 19.91 -4.21
C PHE A 15 42.93 20.07 -2.94
N GLY A 16 44.16 20.60 -3.06
CA GLY A 16 45.10 20.74 -1.95
C GLY A 16 46.24 19.71 -1.95
N GLY A 17 46.38 18.92 -3.01
CA GLY A 17 47.44 17.93 -3.22
C GLY A 17 46.89 16.53 -3.53
N GLU A 18 47.79 15.61 -3.93
CA GLU A 18 47.47 14.22 -4.28
C GLU A 18 46.67 13.46 -3.21
N GLU A 19 46.91 13.72 -1.92
CA GLU A 19 46.19 13.06 -0.82
C GLU A 19 44.71 13.50 -0.70
N LEU A 20 44.35 14.64 -1.29
CA LEU A 20 43.01 15.22 -1.25
C LEU A 20 42.32 15.17 -2.62
N ASP A 21 42.93 14.56 -3.63
CA ASP A 21 42.37 14.47 -4.97
C ASP A 21 40.99 13.78 -4.94
N GLY A 22 40.01 14.41 -5.60
CA GLY A 22 38.61 13.99 -5.59
C GLY A 22 37.80 14.37 -4.35
N CYS A 23 38.39 15.00 -3.32
CA CYS A 23 37.66 15.54 -2.17
C CYS A 23 36.99 16.88 -2.54
N ASN A 24 35.85 16.79 -3.23
CA ASN A 24 35.11 17.97 -3.71
C ASN A 24 34.77 18.94 -2.58
N GLU A 25 34.49 18.45 -1.38
CA GLU A 25 34.18 19.23 -0.20
C GLU A 25 35.31 20.20 0.18
N ASN A 26 36.58 19.85 -0.05
CA ASN A 26 37.71 20.72 0.29
C ASN A 26 37.87 21.91 -0.66
N LEU A 27 37.24 21.87 -1.85
CA LEU A 27 37.27 22.97 -2.83
C LEU A 27 36.66 24.27 -2.29
N VAL A 28 35.89 24.20 -1.21
CA VAL A 28 35.36 25.40 -0.52
C VAL A 28 36.46 26.29 0.05
N PHE A 29 37.65 25.73 0.34
CA PHE A 29 38.82 26.48 0.78
C PHE A 29 39.80 26.75 -0.35
N THR A 30 40.09 25.74 -1.16
CA THR A 30 41.17 25.82 -2.15
C THR A 30 40.74 26.49 -3.44
N ARG A 31 39.50 26.25 -3.90
CA ARG A 31 38.90 26.80 -5.14
C ARG A 31 37.47 27.32 -4.92
N PRO A 32 37.24 28.25 -3.97
CA PRO A 32 35.91 28.81 -3.72
C PRO A 32 35.34 29.54 -4.95
N ASP A 33 36.21 30.01 -5.85
CA ASP A 33 35.83 30.61 -7.13
C ASP A 33 35.03 29.64 -8.01
N VAL A 34 35.46 28.37 -8.08
CA VAL A 34 34.81 27.33 -8.89
C VAL A 34 33.47 26.92 -8.28
N VAL A 35 33.44 26.68 -6.97
CA VAL A 35 32.20 26.32 -6.25
C VAL A 35 31.12 27.40 -6.45
N ARG A 36 31.51 28.68 -6.29
CA ARG A 36 30.61 29.82 -6.51
C ARG A 36 30.15 29.95 -7.96
N ASP A 37 31.03 29.72 -8.94
CA ASP A 37 30.66 29.73 -10.35
C ASP A 37 29.58 28.69 -10.66
N VAL A 38 29.72 27.47 -10.12
CA VAL A 38 28.69 26.43 -10.27
C VAL A 38 27.35 26.91 -9.69
N HIS A 39 27.31 27.38 -8.45
CA HIS A 39 26.06 27.90 -7.87
C HIS A 39 25.42 28.99 -8.74
N ARG A 40 26.22 29.97 -9.19
CA ARG A 40 25.76 31.07 -10.04
C ARG A 40 25.12 30.57 -11.33
N ARG A 41 25.78 29.64 -12.04
CA ARG A 41 25.29 29.08 -13.30
C ARG A 41 23.94 28.38 -13.15
N TYR A 42 23.71 27.68 -12.04
CA TYR A 42 22.44 27.00 -11.75
C TYR A 42 21.32 27.99 -11.36
N LEU A 43 21.65 29.04 -10.60
CA LEU A 43 20.71 30.12 -10.28
C LEU A 43 20.29 30.89 -11.55
N GLU A 44 21.24 31.23 -12.41
CA GLU A 44 21.01 31.86 -13.72
C GLU A 44 20.20 30.98 -14.68
N ALA A 45 20.32 29.66 -14.56
CA ALA A 45 19.47 28.72 -15.29
C ALA A 45 18.02 28.70 -14.80
N GLY A 46 17.76 29.19 -13.59
CA GLY A 46 16.41 29.34 -13.05
C GLY A 46 16.13 28.54 -11.78
N ALA A 47 17.11 27.87 -11.19
CA ALA A 47 16.95 27.11 -9.96
C ALA A 47 16.48 27.98 -8.78
N ASP A 48 15.36 27.64 -8.15
CA ASP A 48 14.88 28.33 -6.94
C ASP A 48 15.59 27.82 -5.67
N ILE A 49 16.13 26.60 -5.71
CA ILE A 49 16.88 25.96 -4.63
C ILE A 49 18.22 25.47 -5.20
N ILE A 50 19.33 25.74 -4.52
CA ILE A 50 20.65 25.19 -4.82
C ILE A 50 21.19 24.40 -3.63
N GLU A 51 21.87 23.29 -3.91
CA GLU A 51 22.55 22.46 -2.91
C GLU A 51 23.94 22.99 -2.59
N THR A 52 24.32 22.98 -1.32
CA THR A 52 25.71 23.22 -0.88
C THR A 52 26.65 22.14 -1.37
N ASN A 53 27.95 22.46 -1.54
CA ASN A 53 28.98 21.47 -1.88
C ASN A 53 29.41 20.66 -0.64
N THR A 54 28.49 19.86 -0.10
CA THR A 54 28.66 19.18 1.20
C THR A 54 28.19 17.74 1.22
N PHE A 55 27.96 17.11 0.06
CA PHE A 55 27.41 15.76 -0.05
C PHE A 55 28.13 14.75 0.87
N GLY A 56 29.48 14.73 0.82
CA GLY A 56 30.35 13.89 1.65
C GLY A 56 30.90 14.57 2.89
N ALA A 57 30.42 15.75 3.31
CA ALA A 57 31.05 16.55 4.37
C ALA A 57 30.75 16.07 5.80
N THR A 58 30.63 14.75 6.02
CA THR A 58 30.54 14.16 7.36
C THR A 58 31.94 13.87 7.91
N PRO A 59 32.14 13.85 9.24
CA PRO A 59 33.42 13.42 9.81
C PRO A 59 33.83 12.01 9.36
N LEU A 60 32.86 11.11 9.15
CA LEU A 60 33.10 9.73 8.72
C LEU A 60 33.73 9.66 7.32
N VAL A 61 33.17 10.37 6.35
CA VAL A 61 33.67 10.37 4.96
C VAL A 61 34.96 11.19 4.85
N LEU A 62 35.01 12.36 5.49
CA LEU A 62 36.20 13.21 5.49
C LEU A 62 37.40 12.57 6.22
N ALA A 63 37.19 11.55 7.05
CA ALA A 63 38.27 10.77 7.64
C ALA A 63 39.13 10.05 6.58
N GLU A 64 38.54 9.66 5.45
CA GLU A 64 39.25 9.00 4.33
C GLU A 64 40.31 9.94 3.71
N TYR A 65 40.13 11.25 3.87
CA TYR A 65 41.04 12.31 3.42
C TYR A 65 41.83 12.96 4.58
N GLY A 66 41.73 12.45 5.81
CA GLY A 66 42.36 13.06 6.99
C GLY A 66 41.74 14.39 7.46
N LEU A 67 40.53 14.72 7.01
CA LEU A 67 39.84 15.99 7.26
C LEU A 67 38.66 15.88 8.26
N ALA A 68 38.51 14.77 8.97
CA ALA A 68 37.38 14.53 9.89
C ALA A 68 37.14 15.69 10.90
N ALA A 69 38.21 16.27 11.45
CA ALA A 69 38.13 17.38 12.40
C ALA A 69 37.68 18.71 11.79
N GLN A 70 37.74 18.83 10.45
CA GLN A 70 37.34 20.04 9.72
C GLN A 70 35.90 19.99 9.23
N ALA A 71 35.18 18.89 9.45
CA ALA A 71 33.84 18.68 8.92
C ALA A 71 32.87 19.84 9.23
N LEU A 72 32.82 20.31 10.47
CA LEU A 72 31.96 21.43 10.85
C LEU A 72 32.26 22.69 10.01
N GLU A 73 33.54 23.04 9.92
CA GLU A 73 34.01 24.25 9.25
C GLU A 73 33.82 24.17 7.73
N ILE A 74 34.07 23.01 7.11
CA ILE A 74 33.81 22.75 5.69
C ILE A 74 32.32 23.00 5.38
N ASN A 75 31.42 22.45 6.19
CA ASN A 75 29.98 22.65 5.98
C ASN A 75 29.56 24.10 6.16
N ARG A 76 30.10 24.79 7.17
CA ARG A 76 29.82 26.20 7.44
C ARG A 76 30.22 27.07 6.24
N VAL A 77 31.45 26.92 5.76
CA VAL A 77 31.95 27.71 4.63
C VAL A 77 31.23 27.35 3.33
N ALA A 78 30.92 26.07 3.10
CA ALA A 78 30.13 25.67 1.92
C ALA A 78 28.75 26.35 1.89
N ALA A 79 28.04 26.38 3.03
CA ALA A 79 26.76 27.05 3.15
C ALA A 79 26.87 28.57 2.97
N GLU A 80 27.92 29.20 3.50
CA GLU A 80 28.18 30.63 3.31
C GLU A 80 28.41 30.98 1.83
N LEU A 81 29.19 30.18 1.10
CA LEU A 81 29.43 30.39 -0.33
C LEU A 81 28.14 30.28 -1.15
N ALA A 82 27.31 29.26 -0.87
CA ALA A 82 26.01 29.10 -1.52
C ALA A 82 25.05 30.25 -1.19
N ARG A 83 25.01 30.70 0.08
CA ARG A 83 24.21 31.83 0.54
C ARG A 83 24.60 33.13 -0.17
N MET A 84 25.90 33.40 -0.30
CA MET A 84 26.39 34.58 -1.01
C MET A 84 25.87 34.64 -2.46
N GLU A 85 25.91 33.53 -3.20
CA GLU A 85 25.43 33.51 -4.58
C GLU A 85 23.89 33.54 -4.66
N ALA A 86 23.18 32.89 -3.73
CA ALA A 86 21.71 32.95 -3.65
C ALA A 86 21.21 34.38 -3.38
N ASP A 87 21.84 35.08 -2.42
CA ASP A 87 21.50 36.47 -2.09
C ASP A 87 21.84 37.42 -3.24
N ALA A 88 22.99 37.22 -3.91
CA ALA A 88 23.37 38.01 -5.08
C ALA A 88 22.40 37.82 -6.25
N ALA A 89 21.98 36.57 -6.53
CA ALA A 89 20.98 36.28 -7.56
C ALA A 89 19.62 36.91 -7.23
N ARG A 90 19.16 36.76 -5.98
CA ARG A 90 17.93 37.39 -5.50
C ARG A 90 17.98 38.92 -5.59
N ALA A 91 19.12 39.54 -5.28
CA ALA A 91 19.30 40.98 -5.42
C ALA A 91 19.27 41.44 -6.90
N SER A 92 19.68 40.57 -7.82
CA SER A 92 19.71 40.84 -9.27
C SER A 92 18.33 40.73 -9.93
N ASP A 93 17.56 39.68 -9.63
CA ASP A 93 16.31 39.37 -10.33
C ASP A 93 15.03 39.44 -9.46
N GLY A 94 15.17 39.63 -8.15
CA GLY A 94 14.06 39.72 -7.20
C GLY A 94 13.38 38.40 -6.85
N ARG A 95 13.79 37.27 -7.46
CA ARG A 95 13.19 35.95 -7.20
C ARG A 95 13.69 35.39 -5.86
N PRO A 96 12.83 34.76 -5.05
CA PRO A 96 13.28 33.99 -3.88
C PRO A 96 14.26 32.90 -4.30
N ARG A 97 15.39 32.79 -3.62
CA ARG A 97 16.41 31.76 -3.78
C ARG A 97 16.69 31.12 -2.43
N PHE A 98 16.85 29.81 -2.40
CA PHE A 98 17.07 29.05 -1.17
C PHE A 98 18.32 28.18 -1.26
N VAL A 99 19.00 28.02 -0.13
CA VAL A 99 20.17 27.14 0.02
C VAL A 99 19.76 25.86 0.75
N ALA A 100 19.90 24.73 0.08
CA ALA A 100 19.76 23.39 0.65
C ALA A 100 21.11 22.90 1.17
N GLY A 101 21.22 22.70 2.48
CA GLY A 101 22.35 21.99 3.08
C GLY A 101 22.33 20.52 2.68
N SER A 102 23.13 20.12 1.69
CA SER A 102 23.22 18.75 1.19
C SER A 102 23.92 17.83 2.19
N ILE A 103 23.27 16.72 2.51
CA ILE A 103 23.72 15.67 3.43
C ILE A 103 23.57 14.33 2.70
N GLY A 104 24.69 13.74 2.26
CA GLY A 104 24.71 12.45 1.58
C GLY A 104 24.56 11.25 2.53
N PRO A 105 24.60 10.01 1.99
CA PRO A 105 24.35 8.77 2.76
C PRO A 105 25.52 8.29 3.61
N THR A 106 26.68 8.96 3.53
CA THR A 106 28.01 8.47 3.96
C THR A 106 28.54 7.31 3.13
N THR A 107 29.74 6.79 3.44
CA THR A 107 30.32 5.59 2.82
C THR A 107 29.86 4.28 3.48
N LYS A 108 28.95 4.34 4.47
CA LYS A 108 28.47 3.18 5.22
C LYS A 108 26.94 3.12 5.26
N ALA A 109 26.35 2.13 4.58
CA ALA A 109 24.95 1.76 4.79
C ALA A 109 24.88 0.78 5.98
N ILE A 110 24.38 1.22 7.13
CA ILE A 110 24.56 0.49 8.40
C ILE A 110 23.93 -0.90 8.42
N SER A 111 22.85 -1.11 7.65
CA SER A 111 22.16 -2.40 7.52
C SER A 111 22.86 -3.36 6.56
N VAL A 112 23.69 -2.84 5.64
CA VAL A 112 24.32 -3.62 4.56
C VAL A 112 25.81 -3.81 4.80
N THR A 113 26.57 -2.71 4.83
CA THR A 113 28.03 -2.75 4.95
C THR A 113 28.48 -2.84 6.41
N GLY A 114 27.67 -2.35 7.35
CA GLY A 114 28.06 -2.21 8.76
C GLY A 114 29.29 -1.31 8.94
N GLY A 115 30.04 -1.54 10.02
CA GLY A 115 31.31 -0.84 10.31
C GLY A 115 31.19 0.52 10.98
N VAL A 116 29.97 0.97 11.30
CA VAL A 116 29.66 2.16 12.07
C VAL A 116 28.42 1.87 12.93
N SER A 117 28.34 2.41 14.14
CA SER A 117 27.14 2.24 14.97
C SER A 117 26.08 3.28 14.64
N PHE A 118 24.82 3.01 15.00
CA PHE A 118 23.72 3.97 14.82
C PHE A 118 24.00 5.26 15.58
N LYS A 119 24.57 5.15 16.79
CA LYS A 119 24.98 6.28 17.62
C LYS A 119 26.10 7.11 16.98
N ASP A 120 27.09 6.46 16.37
CA ASP A 120 28.17 7.18 15.67
C ASP A 120 27.63 7.94 14.47
N LEU A 121 26.71 7.34 13.69
CA LEU A 121 26.04 8.03 12.58
C LEU A 121 25.27 9.26 13.05
N VAL A 122 24.53 9.18 14.16
CA VAL A 122 23.85 10.33 14.76
C VAL A 122 24.83 11.47 15.01
N GLU A 123 26.00 11.18 15.61
CA GLU A 123 27.02 12.20 15.88
C GLU A 123 27.64 12.77 14.59
N HIS A 124 27.92 11.92 13.60
CA HIS A 124 28.45 12.37 12.32
C HIS A 124 27.50 13.33 11.60
N PHE A 125 26.21 13.00 11.55
CA PHE A 125 25.20 13.88 10.96
C PHE A 125 24.95 15.13 11.80
N ARG A 126 25.03 15.05 13.14
CA ARG A 126 24.94 16.22 14.02
C ARG A 126 26.01 17.26 13.70
N VAL A 127 27.26 16.84 13.55
CA VAL A 127 28.38 17.75 13.23
C VAL A 127 28.17 18.42 11.87
N GLN A 128 27.76 17.65 10.86
CA GLN A 128 27.49 18.19 9.52
C GLN A 128 26.33 19.19 9.53
N ALA A 129 25.19 18.80 10.11
CA ALA A 129 24.00 19.63 10.18
C ALA A 129 24.26 20.94 10.95
N LEU A 130 25.03 20.89 12.04
CA LEU A 130 25.40 22.08 12.82
C LEU A 130 26.18 23.09 11.95
N GLY A 131 27.19 22.64 11.20
CA GLY A 131 27.94 23.51 10.29
C GLY A 131 27.05 24.13 9.22
N LEU A 132 26.16 23.35 8.60
CA LEU A 132 25.21 23.84 7.59
C LEU A 132 24.24 24.89 8.15
N MET A 133 23.72 24.68 9.36
CA MET A 133 22.84 25.63 10.04
C MET A 133 23.56 26.94 10.37
N GLU A 134 24.77 26.86 10.95
CA GLU A 134 25.58 28.03 11.29
C GLU A 134 26.05 28.82 10.06
N GLY A 135 26.32 28.13 8.95
CA GLY A 135 26.68 28.74 7.67
C GLY A 135 25.50 29.35 6.91
N GLY A 136 24.28 29.24 7.45
CA GLY A 136 23.11 29.93 6.94
C GLY A 136 22.39 29.20 5.82
N ALA A 137 22.30 27.87 5.83
CA ALA A 137 21.36 27.13 4.98
C ALA A 137 19.89 27.52 5.28
N ASP A 138 19.00 27.44 4.29
CA ASP A 138 17.55 27.68 4.44
C ASP A 138 16.77 26.39 4.77
N LEU A 139 17.28 25.26 4.31
CA LEU A 139 16.71 23.93 4.46
C LEU A 139 17.81 22.88 4.48
N LEU A 140 17.55 21.71 5.05
CA LEU A 140 18.47 20.58 5.03
C LEU A 140 17.93 19.50 4.10
N LEU A 141 18.80 18.95 3.26
CA LEU A 141 18.47 17.91 2.30
C LEU A 141 19.31 16.67 2.60
N VAL A 142 18.66 15.66 3.19
CA VAL A 142 19.24 14.33 3.39
C VAL A 142 18.96 13.51 2.14
N GLU A 143 19.92 13.50 1.21
CA GLU A 143 19.75 12.97 -0.15
C GLU A 143 20.55 11.70 -0.41
N THR A 144 20.19 11.05 -1.53
CA THR A 144 20.82 9.84 -2.05
C THR A 144 20.85 8.70 -1.02
N GLN A 145 19.82 8.64 -0.18
CA GLN A 145 19.82 7.71 0.95
C GLN A 145 19.54 6.29 0.47
N GLN A 146 20.36 5.37 0.95
CA GLN A 146 20.36 3.96 0.55
C GLN A 146 19.87 3.03 1.66
N ASP A 147 19.74 3.55 2.88
CA ASP A 147 19.35 2.83 4.08
C ASP A 147 18.52 3.74 5.00
N THR A 148 17.32 3.30 5.37
CA THR A 148 16.40 4.09 6.21
C THR A 148 16.88 4.19 7.66
N ARG A 149 17.73 3.28 8.13
CA ARG A 149 18.40 3.46 9.44
C ARG A 149 19.40 4.61 9.40
N ASN A 150 20.10 4.82 8.29
CA ASN A 150 20.94 6.02 8.13
C ASN A 150 20.07 7.29 8.16
N ILE A 151 18.91 7.28 7.49
CA ILE A 151 17.97 8.41 7.49
C ILE A 151 17.52 8.73 8.92
N LYS A 152 17.09 7.71 9.68
CA LYS A 152 16.68 7.88 11.08
C LYS A 152 17.83 8.37 11.96
N ALA A 153 19.06 7.91 11.72
CA ALA A 153 20.22 8.45 12.43
C ALA A 153 20.47 9.94 12.07
N ALA A 154 20.32 10.30 10.79
CA ALA A 154 20.47 11.67 10.31
C ALA A 154 19.43 12.61 10.93
N THR A 155 18.17 12.21 10.99
CA THR A 155 17.10 13.03 11.57
C THR A 155 17.36 13.33 13.04
N LEU A 156 17.86 12.34 13.80
CA LEU A 156 18.26 12.54 15.20
C LEU A 156 19.49 13.42 15.34
N GLY A 157 20.48 13.28 14.46
CA GLY A 157 21.65 14.17 14.43
C GLY A 157 21.23 15.62 14.15
N ILE A 158 20.29 15.82 13.24
CA ILE A 158 19.72 17.13 12.89
C ILE A 158 18.94 17.72 14.07
N GLU A 159 18.12 16.93 14.77
CA GLU A 159 17.43 17.37 15.99
C GLU A 159 18.41 17.82 17.08
N GLN A 160 19.50 17.06 17.30
CA GLN A 160 20.54 17.43 18.26
C GLN A 160 21.29 18.69 17.83
N ALA A 161 21.55 18.87 16.53
CA ALA A 161 22.17 20.08 15.99
C ALA A 161 21.25 21.30 16.14
N ALA A 162 19.95 21.12 15.90
CA ALA A 162 18.94 22.16 16.08
C ALA A 162 18.83 22.60 17.56
N ALA A 163 18.86 21.64 18.48
CA ALA A 163 18.89 21.92 19.91
C ALA A 163 20.16 22.67 20.33
N ALA A 164 21.32 22.31 19.77
CA ALA A 164 22.60 22.94 20.10
C ALA A 164 22.74 24.37 19.55
N SER A 165 22.25 24.61 18.33
CA SER A 165 22.32 25.92 17.66
C SER A 165 21.13 26.84 17.95
N SER A 166 20.02 26.30 18.47
CA SER A 166 18.71 26.96 18.51
C SER A 166 18.19 27.37 17.13
N ILE A 167 18.65 26.72 16.06
CA ILE A 167 18.20 26.91 14.67
C ILE A 167 17.41 25.68 14.24
N SER A 168 16.17 25.86 13.79
CA SER A 168 15.36 24.79 13.22
C SER A 168 15.10 25.09 11.74
N LEU A 169 15.48 24.17 10.86
CA LEU A 169 15.32 24.29 9.41
C LEU A 169 14.38 23.20 8.88
N PRO A 170 13.61 23.48 7.81
CA PRO A 170 12.81 22.47 7.13
C PRO A 170 13.68 21.34 6.59
N LEU A 171 13.20 20.10 6.74
CA LEU A 171 13.92 18.89 6.33
C LEU A 171 13.34 18.28 5.06
N LEU A 172 14.20 17.99 4.09
CA LEU A 172 13.90 17.25 2.89
C LEU A 172 14.63 15.91 2.96
N ILE A 173 13.93 14.83 2.61
CA ILE A 173 14.54 13.50 2.55
C ILE A 173 14.36 12.96 1.14
N SER A 174 15.44 12.47 0.54
CA SER A 174 15.42 11.83 -0.76
C SER A 174 16.11 10.48 -0.70
N GLY A 175 15.35 9.43 -1.01
CA GLY A 175 15.85 8.07 -1.14
C GLY A 175 16.36 7.78 -2.54
N THR A 176 17.21 6.77 -2.66
CA THR A 176 17.68 6.26 -3.96
C THR A 176 17.09 4.88 -4.19
N ILE A 177 16.36 4.72 -5.29
CA ILE A 177 15.83 3.43 -5.73
C ILE A 177 16.67 2.93 -6.90
N GLU A 178 17.21 1.71 -6.75
CA GLU A 178 17.95 1.05 -7.82
C GLU A 178 17.01 0.56 -8.93
N ALA A 179 17.58 0.14 -10.07
CA ALA A 179 16.81 -0.44 -11.18
C ALA A 179 16.01 -1.69 -10.78
N THR A 180 16.35 -2.32 -9.66
CA THR A 180 15.62 -3.44 -9.04
C THR A 180 14.29 -3.03 -8.39
N GLY A 181 14.04 -1.72 -8.22
CA GLY A 181 12.81 -1.18 -7.63
C GLY A 181 12.86 -0.98 -6.10
N THR A 182 14.02 -1.16 -5.46
CA THR A 182 14.22 -0.94 -4.02
C THR A 182 15.45 -0.08 -3.73
N MET A 183 15.56 0.43 -2.50
CA MET A 183 16.82 0.97 -1.97
C MET A 183 17.87 -0.14 -1.82
N LEU A 184 19.15 0.22 -1.66
CA LEU A 184 20.25 -0.74 -1.45
C LEU A 184 20.01 -1.63 -0.22
N ALA A 185 19.47 -1.08 0.87
CA ALA A 185 19.07 -1.83 2.06
C ALA A 185 17.78 -2.64 1.88
N GLY A 186 17.23 -2.68 0.66
CA GLY A 186 16.10 -3.49 0.23
C GLY A 186 14.73 -2.81 0.35
N GLN A 187 14.63 -1.66 1.01
CA GLN A 187 13.32 -1.05 1.30
C GLN A 187 12.64 -0.50 0.04
N THR A 188 11.33 -0.73 -0.08
CA THR A 188 10.50 -0.19 -1.18
C THR A 188 10.18 1.30 -0.98
N ALA A 189 9.83 2.01 -2.05
CA ALA A 189 9.52 3.45 -1.98
C ALA A 189 8.30 3.76 -1.10
N GLU A 190 7.29 2.89 -1.12
CA GLU A 190 6.09 3.00 -0.29
C GLU A 190 6.41 2.74 1.19
N ALA A 191 7.27 1.75 1.46
CA ALA A 191 7.73 1.48 2.81
C ALA A 191 8.55 2.65 3.35
N LEU A 192 9.39 3.30 2.54
CA LEU A 192 10.12 4.51 2.94
C LEU A 192 9.16 5.62 3.39
N VAL A 193 8.09 5.88 2.64
CA VAL A 193 7.05 6.88 3.01
C VAL A 193 6.40 6.53 4.34
N ALA A 194 6.01 5.27 4.55
CA ALA A 194 5.42 4.84 5.82
C ALA A 194 6.40 4.95 7.01
N SER A 195 7.67 4.65 6.77
CA SER A 195 8.75 4.65 7.77
C SER A 195 9.09 6.03 8.32
N LEU A 196 8.78 7.07 7.54
CA LEU A 196 9.12 8.46 7.84
C LEU A 196 7.88 9.33 8.02
N ALA A 197 6.68 8.74 8.01
CA ALA A 197 5.41 9.48 8.07
C ALA A 197 5.22 10.27 9.38
N HIS A 198 5.97 9.92 10.43
CA HIS A 198 5.95 10.62 11.72
C HIS A 198 6.71 11.95 11.70
N LEU A 199 7.65 12.13 10.78
CA LEU A 199 8.47 13.34 10.70
C LEU A 199 7.70 14.50 10.04
N ASP A 200 7.96 15.72 10.52
CA ASP A 200 7.48 16.95 9.88
C ASP A 200 8.41 17.35 8.72
N LEU A 201 8.30 16.62 7.61
CA LEU A 201 9.13 16.84 6.43
C LEU A 201 8.56 17.96 5.56
N PHE A 202 9.45 18.79 5.01
CA PHE A 202 9.08 19.72 3.94
C PHE A 202 8.74 18.97 2.65
N SER A 203 9.54 17.95 2.32
CA SER A 203 9.28 17.00 1.23
C SER A 203 9.94 15.65 1.47
N ILE A 204 9.39 14.61 0.85
CA ILE A 204 10.02 13.31 0.66
C ILE A 204 10.12 13.02 -0.84
N GLY A 205 11.12 12.31 -1.32
CA GLY A 205 11.21 12.01 -2.75
C GLY A 205 12.32 11.06 -3.12
N LEU A 206 12.63 11.06 -4.41
CA LEU A 206 13.66 10.20 -5.00
C LEU A 206 14.67 11.00 -5.80
N ASN A 207 15.93 10.60 -5.71
CA ASN A 207 17.01 11.15 -6.52
C ASN A 207 18.05 10.10 -6.90
N CYS A 208 18.85 10.39 -7.92
CA CYS A 208 19.97 9.56 -8.37
C CYS A 208 19.60 8.14 -8.85
N ALA A 209 20.62 7.28 -9.02
CA ALA A 209 20.66 5.91 -9.53
C ALA A 209 20.12 5.70 -10.96
N THR A 210 18.95 6.24 -11.30
CA THR A 210 18.26 5.96 -12.55
C THR A 210 17.78 7.25 -13.23
N GLY A 211 17.46 7.14 -14.52
CA GLY A 211 16.75 8.18 -15.24
C GLY A 211 15.28 8.30 -14.79
N PRO A 212 14.58 9.37 -15.19
CA PRO A 212 13.21 9.64 -14.73
C PRO A 212 12.22 8.53 -15.09
N GLU A 213 12.42 7.80 -16.19
CA GLU A 213 11.52 6.73 -16.64
C GLU A 213 11.40 5.60 -15.61
N PHE A 214 12.53 5.19 -15.00
CA PHE A 214 12.57 4.16 -13.96
C PHE A 214 11.94 4.60 -12.64
N MET A 215 11.88 5.91 -12.38
CA MET A 215 11.27 6.46 -11.18
C MET A 215 9.74 6.58 -11.27
N THR A 216 9.15 6.50 -12.47
CA THR A 216 7.71 6.63 -12.72
C THR A 216 6.88 5.86 -11.72
N ASP A 217 7.26 4.60 -11.52
CA ASP A 217 6.50 3.65 -10.76
C ASP A 217 6.56 3.92 -9.26
N SER A 218 7.73 4.28 -8.76
CA SER A 218 7.93 4.63 -7.36
C SER A 218 7.26 5.97 -7.02
N ILE A 219 7.37 6.98 -7.88
CA ILE A 219 6.69 8.28 -7.69
C ILE A 219 5.17 8.11 -7.72
N ARG A 220 4.65 7.31 -8.66
CA ARG A 220 3.21 7.01 -8.77
C ARG A 220 2.67 6.37 -7.49
N SER A 221 3.42 5.45 -6.85
CA SER A 221 2.98 4.78 -5.62
C SER A 221 3.20 5.60 -4.35
N MET A 222 4.23 6.44 -4.30
CA MET A 222 4.43 7.41 -3.21
C MET A 222 3.35 8.51 -3.21
N SER A 223 2.86 8.94 -4.38
CA SER A 223 1.89 10.04 -4.55
C SER A 223 0.59 9.92 -3.72
N PRO A 224 -0.10 8.78 -3.62
CA PRO A 224 -1.26 8.67 -2.74
C PRO A 224 -0.93 8.52 -1.24
N LEU A 225 0.33 8.20 -0.88
CA LEU A 225 0.76 7.88 0.49
C LEU A 225 1.40 9.06 1.22
N ALA A 226 2.19 9.88 0.51
CA ALA A 226 3.00 10.90 1.14
C ALA A 226 2.16 12.09 1.58
N ARG A 227 1.94 12.28 2.88
CA ARG A 227 1.23 13.46 3.43
C ARG A 227 2.06 14.75 3.42
N THR A 228 3.23 14.71 2.81
CA THR A 228 4.11 15.86 2.53
C THR A 228 4.33 16.02 1.02
N ARG A 229 5.04 17.08 0.63
CA ARG A 229 5.41 17.37 -0.76
C ARG A 229 6.27 16.25 -1.32
N LEU A 230 6.11 15.97 -2.62
CA LEU A 230 6.94 15.00 -3.33
C LEU A 230 7.97 15.67 -4.25
N SER A 231 9.21 15.20 -4.16
CA SER A 231 10.30 15.59 -5.05
C SER A 231 10.73 14.44 -5.98
N CYS A 232 11.18 14.78 -7.18
CA CYS A 232 11.83 13.85 -8.11
C CYS A 232 13.03 14.55 -8.77
N ILE A 233 14.23 14.02 -8.54
CA ILE A 233 15.52 14.63 -8.92
C ILE A 233 16.38 13.54 -9.62
N PRO A 234 16.00 13.12 -10.83
CA PRO A 234 16.63 12.00 -11.54
C PRO A 234 18.04 12.34 -12.07
N ASN A 235 18.79 11.30 -12.45
CA ASN A 235 20.00 11.48 -13.27
C ASN A 235 19.63 11.82 -14.73
N ALA A 236 20.60 12.34 -15.49
CA ALA A 236 20.51 12.47 -16.94
C ALA A 236 20.71 11.14 -17.67
N GLY A 237 19.91 10.15 -17.27
CA GLY A 237 20.05 8.75 -17.68
C GLY A 237 21.14 8.00 -16.91
N LEU A 238 21.41 6.77 -17.35
CA LEU A 238 22.55 6.01 -16.88
C LEU A 238 23.82 6.46 -17.63
N PRO A 239 24.97 6.55 -16.96
CA PRO A 239 26.23 6.84 -17.64
C PRO A 239 26.63 5.69 -18.57
N ASP A 240 27.29 6.02 -19.68
CA ASP A 240 27.92 5.03 -20.57
C ASP A 240 29.25 4.49 -19.99
N GLU A 241 29.93 3.60 -20.72
CA GLU A 241 31.20 3.00 -20.30
C GLU A 241 32.32 4.04 -20.07
N ASP A 242 32.19 5.22 -20.70
CA ASP A 242 33.11 6.34 -20.58
C ASP A 242 32.66 7.36 -19.50
N GLY A 243 31.55 7.09 -18.80
CA GLY A 243 31.00 7.93 -17.73
C GLY A 243 30.12 9.09 -18.22
N ASN A 244 29.79 9.16 -19.51
CA ASN A 244 28.98 10.24 -20.08
C ASN A 244 27.48 9.96 -19.90
N TYR A 245 26.74 11.01 -19.56
CA TYR A 245 25.28 10.96 -19.44
C TYR A 245 24.62 11.32 -20.77
N LEU A 246 23.74 10.45 -21.26
CA LEU A 246 23.25 10.51 -22.64
C LEU A 246 21.88 11.20 -22.79
N GLU A 247 21.11 11.37 -21.70
CA GLU A 247 19.80 12.01 -21.78
C GLU A 247 19.92 13.53 -21.78
N GLY A 248 19.35 14.17 -22.80
CA GLY A 248 19.38 15.62 -22.96
C GLY A 248 18.25 16.36 -22.20
N PRO A 249 18.32 17.71 -22.13
CA PRO A 249 17.35 18.54 -21.41
C PRO A 249 15.88 18.26 -21.71
N ALA A 250 15.53 18.20 -23.01
CA ALA A 250 14.15 17.99 -23.45
C ALA A 250 13.63 16.59 -23.11
N GLN A 251 14.50 15.57 -23.07
CA GLN A 251 14.10 14.20 -22.74
C GLN A 251 13.70 14.10 -21.26
N ILE A 252 14.54 14.58 -20.34
CA ILE A 252 14.23 14.59 -18.91
C ILE A 252 12.98 15.43 -18.62
N ALA A 253 12.88 16.63 -19.22
CA ALA A 253 11.76 17.52 -19.03
C ALA A 253 10.43 16.89 -19.47
N ALA A 254 10.41 16.19 -20.60
CA ALA A 254 9.20 15.51 -21.10
C ALA A 254 8.68 14.44 -20.13
N VAL A 255 9.58 13.69 -19.45
CA VAL A 255 9.15 12.68 -18.48
C VAL A 255 8.60 13.32 -17.21
N LEU A 256 9.32 14.31 -16.65
CA LEU A 256 8.90 15.02 -15.45
C LEU A 256 7.63 15.85 -15.67
N GLU A 257 7.42 16.35 -16.90
CA GLU A 257 6.18 16.99 -17.34
C GLU A 257 4.98 16.07 -17.17
N ARG A 258 5.08 14.79 -17.57
CA ARG A 258 4.00 13.81 -17.34
C ARG A 258 3.70 13.61 -15.87
N PHE A 259 4.73 13.60 -15.01
CA PHE A 259 4.52 13.45 -13.56
C PHE A 259 3.86 14.70 -12.95
N ALA A 260 4.24 15.89 -13.42
CA ALA A 260 3.61 17.15 -13.01
C ALA A 260 2.15 17.21 -13.47
N ASP A 261 1.85 16.85 -14.72
CA ASP A 261 0.50 16.86 -15.29
C ASP A 261 -0.41 15.82 -14.63
N ALA A 262 0.14 14.67 -14.22
CA ALA A 262 -0.55 13.68 -13.41
C ALA A 262 -0.76 14.13 -11.94
N GLY A 263 -0.19 15.29 -11.55
CA GLY A 263 -0.31 15.84 -10.21
C GLY A 263 0.48 15.07 -9.16
N TRP A 264 1.63 14.49 -9.51
CA TRP A 264 2.44 13.66 -8.61
C TRP A 264 3.58 14.41 -7.91
N LEU A 265 3.96 15.58 -8.41
CA LEU A 265 5.16 16.29 -7.95
C LEU A 265 4.86 17.68 -7.37
N ASN A 266 5.72 18.09 -6.46
CA ASN A 266 5.78 19.42 -5.88
C ASN A 266 7.14 20.09 -6.14
N LEU A 267 8.22 19.30 -6.22
CA LEU A 267 9.57 19.75 -6.54
C LEU A 267 10.15 18.88 -7.66
N VAL A 268 10.91 19.52 -8.55
CA VAL A 268 11.68 18.86 -9.61
C VAL A 268 13.11 19.37 -9.58
N GLY A 269 14.05 18.53 -9.98
CA GLY A 269 15.45 18.90 -10.08
C GLY A 269 16.23 17.94 -10.98
N GLY A 270 17.54 17.99 -10.87
CA GLY A 270 18.45 17.09 -11.57
C GLY A 270 19.62 16.68 -10.68
N CYS A 271 20.04 15.41 -10.78
CA CYS A 271 21.17 14.87 -10.06
C CYS A 271 22.37 14.70 -11.01
N CYS A 272 23.01 13.53 -11.05
CA CYS A 272 24.22 13.31 -11.85
C CYS A 272 23.96 13.48 -13.35
N GLY A 273 24.91 14.12 -14.04
CA GLY A 273 24.83 14.41 -15.47
C GLY A 273 23.94 15.59 -15.87
N THR A 274 23.13 16.10 -14.94
CA THR A 274 22.32 17.29 -15.21
C THR A 274 23.19 18.55 -15.22
N THR A 275 22.78 19.54 -16.00
CA THR A 275 23.56 20.76 -16.28
C THR A 275 22.66 22.00 -16.21
N PRO A 276 23.21 23.22 -16.24
CA PRO A 276 22.40 24.44 -16.35
C PRO A 276 21.43 24.44 -17.55
N ALA A 277 21.71 23.70 -18.63
CA ALA A 277 20.77 23.55 -19.74
C ALA A 277 19.54 22.73 -19.35
N HIS A 278 19.72 21.65 -18.58
CA HIS A 278 18.63 20.84 -18.04
C HIS A 278 17.76 21.66 -17.10
N VAL A 279 18.37 22.38 -16.15
CA VAL A 279 17.65 23.21 -15.17
C VAL A 279 16.81 24.30 -15.85
N ARG A 280 17.33 24.91 -16.92
CA ARG A 280 16.58 25.91 -17.69
C ARG A 280 15.33 25.31 -18.33
N GLU A 281 15.45 24.12 -18.90
CA GLU A 281 14.31 23.41 -19.49
C GLU A 281 13.29 23.01 -18.43
N LEU A 282 13.75 22.49 -17.28
CA LEU A 282 12.87 22.13 -16.16
C LEU A 282 12.12 23.33 -15.59
N ALA A 283 12.82 24.46 -15.40
CA ALA A 283 12.22 25.69 -14.90
C ALA A 283 11.15 26.24 -15.87
N ALA A 284 11.41 26.17 -17.18
CA ALA A 284 10.42 26.53 -18.19
C ALA A 284 9.21 25.57 -18.19
N MET A 285 9.46 24.26 -18.09
CA MET A 285 8.45 23.22 -18.09
C MET A 285 7.46 23.36 -16.92
N VAL A 286 7.93 23.65 -15.70
CA VAL A 286 7.04 23.75 -14.52
C VAL A 286 6.29 25.08 -14.42
N GLN A 287 6.64 26.07 -15.25
CA GLN A 287 6.04 27.40 -15.16
C GLN A 287 4.52 27.35 -15.45
N GLY A 288 3.72 27.79 -14.48
CA GLY A 288 2.26 27.82 -14.60
C GLY A 288 1.56 26.49 -14.27
N LYS A 289 2.31 25.42 -13.92
CA LYS A 289 1.72 24.15 -13.49
C LYS A 289 1.29 24.20 -12.02
N ALA A 290 0.20 23.50 -11.71
CA ALA A 290 -0.28 23.37 -10.34
C ALA A 290 0.53 22.30 -9.59
N PRO A 291 1.01 22.58 -8.36
CA PRO A 291 1.68 21.57 -7.56
C PRO A 291 0.71 20.46 -7.12
N ARG A 292 1.23 19.25 -6.89
CA ARG A 292 0.49 18.13 -6.29
C ARG A 292 -0.24 18.57 -5.02
N ARG A 293 -1.51 18.18 -4.89
CA ARG A 293 -2.28 18.33 -3.66
C ARG A 293 -1.87 17.24 -2.67
N LEU A 294 -1.64 17.63 -1.41
CA LEU A 294 -1.32 16.68 -0.36
C LEU A 294 -2.56 15.81 -0.07
N PRO A 295 -2.42 14.49 0.01
CA PRO A 295 -3.53 13.60 0.31
C PRO A 295 -3.95 13.74 1.77
N ASP A 296 -5.26 13.70 2.01
CA ASP A 296 -5.85 13.62 3.34
C ASP A 296 -6.42 12.21 3.54
N HIS A 297 -5.62 11.33 4.14
CA HIS A 297 -5.99 9.94 4.40
C HIS A 297 -5.59 9.53 5.83
N HIS A 298 -6.34 8.60 6.42
CA HIS A 298 -6.08 8.04 7.76
C HIS A 298 -5.83 6.53 7.67
N ARG A 299 -4.78 6.16 6.91
CA ARG A 299 -4.42 4.75 6.68
C ARG A 299 -3.46 4.29 7.77
N SER A 300 -3.67 3.08 8.29
CA SER A 300 -2.77 2.45 9.27
C SER A 300 -1.68 1.67 8.53
N LEU A 301 -0.50 2.28 8.45
CA LEU A 301 0.65 1.80 7.68
C LEU A 301 1.76 1.37 8.63
N TYR A 302 2.30 0.18 8.40
CA TYR A 302 3.46 -0.40 9.09
C TYR A 302 4.50 -0.77 8.04
N SER A 303 5.77 -0.85 8.41
CA SER A 303 6.78 -1.30 7.46
C SER A 303 7.94 -2.02 8.12
N GLY A 304 8.44 -3.04 7.42
CA GLY A 304 9.80 -3.52 7.58
C GLY A 304 10.61 -3.05 6.37
N ILE A 305 11.06 -4.00 5.56
CA ILE A 305 11.53 -3.76 4.19
C ILE A 305 10.35 -3.49 3.25
N ASP A 306 9.27 -4.26 3.46
CA ASP A 306 8.04 -4.14 2.70
C ASP A 306 6.99 -3.35 3.49
N LEU A 307 6.08 -2.68 2.77
CA LEU A 307 4.92 -2.02 3.34
C LEU A 307 3.89 -3.07 3.75
N VAL A 308 3.34 -2.93 4.95
CA VAL A 308 2.17 -3.68 5.42
C VAL A 308 1.10 -2.69 5.85
N GLU A 309 -0.09 -2.82 5.28
CA GLU A 309 -1.22 -1.97 5.63
C GLU A 309 -2.33 -2.79 6.25
N ALA A 310 -2.90 -2.29 7.34
CA ALA A 310 -4.13 -2.84 7.91
C ALA A 310 -5.34 -2.25 7.17
N GLU A 311 -5.77 -2.94 6.11
CA GLU A 311 -6.97 -2.66 5.32
C GLU A 311 -8.15 -3.51 5.82
N GLU A 312 -9.36 -3.18 5.42
CA GLU A 312 -10.56 -3.93 5.79
C GLU A 312 -10.55 -5.36 5.23
N ASP A 313 -10.00 -5.53 4.02
CA ASP A 313 -10.06 -6.77 3.23
C ASP A 313 -9.00 -7.81 3.60
N ASN A 314 -7.96 -7.43 4.35
CA ASN A 314 -6.84 -8.31 4.71
C ASN A 314 -6.78 -8.66 6.19
N ARG A 315 -7.87 -8.44 6.92
CA ARG A 315 -7.97 -8.74 8.35
C ARG A 315 -8.21 -10.23 8.63
N PRO A 316 -7.74 -10.73 9.78
CA PRO A 316 -6.76 -10.07 10.65
C PRO A 316 -5.35 -10.17 10.04
N LEU A 317 -4.51 -9.16 10.26
CA LEU A 317 -3.07 -9.31 10.04
C LEU A 317 -2.51 -10.29 11.06
N LEU A 318 -1.80 -11.31 10.61
CA LEU A 318 -1.17 -12.31 11.47
C LEU A 318 0.15 -11.77 12.03
N VAL A 319 0.25 -11.75 13.36
CA VAL A 319 1.45 -11.40 14.10
C VAL A 319 2.06 -12.69 14.66
N GLY A 320 3.29 -13.03 14.26
CA GLY A 320 3.93 -14.28 14.69
C GLY A 320 4.43 -14.21 16.13
N GLU A 321 3.93 -15.09 17.01
CA GLU A 321 4.20 -15.11 18.46
C GLU A 321 5.45 -15.90 18.92
N ARG A 322 6.10 -16.67 18.04
CA ARG A 322 7.06 -17.73 18.45
C ARG A 322 8.46 -17.20 18.79
N THR A 323 8.74 -15.96 18.43
CA THR A 323 9.95 -15.19 18.78
C THR A 323 9.81 -14.55 20.16
N ASN A 324 9.33 -15.34 21.11
CA ASN A 324 8.99 -14.93 22.46
C ASN A 324 9.64 -15.88 23.47
N VAL A 325 10.54 -15.36 24.30
CA VAL A 325 11.28 -16.15 25.30
C VAL A 325 10.35 -16.73 26.37
N ILE A 326 9.24 -16.09 26.67
CA ILE A 326 8.26 -16.57 27.66
C ILE A 326 7.38 -17.68 27.05
N GLY A 327 6.87 -17.46 25.83
CA GLY A 327 5.89 -18.34 25.17
C GLY A 327 6.48 -19.52 24.38
N SER A 328 7.75 -19.46 23.97
CA SER A 328 8.36 -20.44 23.06
C SER A 328 9.56 -21.14 23.67
N ARG A 329 9.37 -22.40 24.10
CA ARG A 329 10.45 -23.23 24.67
C ARG A 329 11.68 -23.38 23.75
N LYS A 330 11.44 -23.50 22.43
CA LYS A 330 12.51 -23.62 21.43
C LYS A 330 13.30 -22.30 21.37
N PHE A 331 12.61 -21.18 21.26
CA PHE A 331 13.25 -19.87 21.16
C PHE A 331 14.00 -19.50 22.44
N LYS A 332 13.37 -19.69 23.61
CA LYS A 332 14.01 -19.54 24.94
C LYS A 332 15.33 -20.28 25.04
N ARG A 333 15.35 -21.55 24.61
CA ARG A 333 16.57 -22.36 24.62
C ARG A 333 17.66 -21.74 23.74
N LEU A 334 17.33 -21.37 22.51
CA LEU A 334 18.28 -20.80 21.55
C LEU A 334 18.87 -19.47 22.04
N ILE A 335 18.05 -18.59 22.61
CA ILE A 335 18.51 -17.31 23.19
C ILE A 335 19.44 -17.58 24.39
N ARG A 336 19.06 -18.47 25.31
CA ARG A 336 19.91 -18.84 26.46
C ARG A 336 21.24 -19.48 26.06
N GLU A 337 21.26 -20.22 24.97
CA GLU A 337 22.46 -20.85 24.40
C GLU A 337 23.30 -19.87 23.55
N GLY A 338 22.87 -18.62 23.38
CA GLY A 338 23.55 -17.63 22.52
C GLY A 338 23.50 -17.97 21.02
N SER A 339 22.59 -18.86 20.62
CA SER A 339 22.46 -19.37 19.25
C SER A 339 21.55 -18.46 18.41
N PHE A 340 21.91 -17.17 18.32
CA PHE A 340 21.07 -16.12 17.71
C PHE A 340 20.80 -16.33 16.20
N GLU A 341 21.77 -16.88 15.46
CA GLU A 341 21.57 -17.22 14.05
C GLU A 341 20.50 -18.32 13.88
N GLU A 342 20.49 -19.34 14.75
CA GLU A 342 19.43 -20.35 14.76
C GLU A 342 18.11 -19.80 15.30
N ALA A 343 18.16 -18.88 16.27
CA ALA A 343 16.96 -18.21 16.78
C ALA A 343 16.26 -17.40 15.67
N SER A 344 17.02 -16.70 14.82
CA SER A 344 16.46 -15.93 13.70
C SER A 344 15.82 -16.82 12.62
N GLU A 345 16.09 -18.13 12.59
CA GLU A 345 15.34 -19.08 11.77
C GLU A 345 13.90 -19.27 12.24
N VAL A 346 13.63 -19.07 13.54
CA VAL A 346 12.25 -19.06 14.06
C VAL A 346 11.49 -17.85 13.50
N ALA A 347 12.13 -16.69 13.44
CA ALA A 347 11.56 -15.50 12.81
C ALA A 347 11.23 -15.74 11.32
N ARG A 348 12.20 -16.30 10.57
CA ARG A 348 12.04 -16.64 9.15
C ARG A 348 10.93 -17.66 8.90
N ALA A 349 10.84 -18.68 9.75
CA ALA A 349 9.80 -19.72 9.65
C ALA A 349 8.40 -19.11 9.77
N GLN A 350 8.19 -18.22 10.74
CA GLN A 350 6.89 -17.56 10.93
C GLN A 350 6.52 -16.66 9.75
N ALA A 351 7.46 -15.88 9.23
CA ALA A 351 7.24 -15.06 8.04
C ALA A 351 6.86 -15.92 6.81
N ARG A 352 7.53 -17.07 6.63
CA ARG A 352 7.18 -18.05 5.58
C ARG A 352 5.83 -18.71 5.80
N ALA A 353 5.42 -18.88 7.06
CA ALA A 353 4.12 -19.40 7.44
C ALA A 353 2.99 -18.34 7.38
N GLY A 354 3.26 -17.15 6.81
CA GLY A 354 2.24 -16.14 6.55
C GLY A 354 2.12 -15.04 7.60
N ALA A 355 3.02 -14.97 8.59
CA ALA A 355 3.08 -13.82 9.49
C ALA A 355 3.37 -12.54 8.69
N GLN A 356 2.56 -11.51 8.89
CA GLN A 356 2.69 -10.19 8.27
C GLN A 356 3.37 -9.19 9.20
N VAL A 357 3.45 -9.49 10.49
CA VAL A 357 4.23 -8.77 11.51
C VAL A 357 4.90 -9.82 12.39
N LEU A 358 6.09 -9.52 12.91
CA LEU A 358 6.80 -10.40 13.84
C LEU A 358 6.82 -9.80 15.25
N ASP A 359 6.22 -10.48 16.22
CA ASP A 359 6.34 -10.13 17.64
C ASP A 359 7.69 -10.63 18.19
N VAL A 360 8.44 -9.75 18.87
CA VAL A 360 9.77 -10.05 19.41
C VAL A 360 9.80 -9.71 20.89
N CYS A 361 9.78 -10.75 21.73
CA CYS A 361 9.91 -10.64 23.18
C CYS A 361 11.16 -11.40 23.63
N LEU A 362 12.15 -10.66 24.13
CA LEU A 362 13.43 -11.21 24.63
C LEU A 362 13.55 -11.17 26.16
N ALA A 363 12.50 -10.71 26.86
CA ALA A 363 12.46 -10.63 28.30
C ALA A 363 12.69 -12.01 28.95
N ASP A 364 13.81 -12.13 29.67
CA ASP A 364 14.14 -13.29 30.51
C ASP A 364 14.65 -12.77 31.88
N PRO A 365 13.99 -13.11 32.99
CA PRO A 365 14.44 -12.71 34.33
C PRO A 365 15.87 -13.13 34.67
N ASP A 366 16.39 -14.15 33.97
CA ASP A 366 17.72 -14.71 34.19
C ASP A 366 18.81 -14.11 33.27
N ARG A 367 18.48 -13.13 32.41
CA ARG A 367 19.41 -12.55 31.41
C ARG A 367 19.28 -11.04 31.27
N ASP A 368 20.24 -10.44 30.57
CA ASP A 368 20.19 -9.05 30.14
C ASP A 368 19.46 -8.97 28.79
N GLU A 369 18.21 -8.49 28.83
CA GLU A 369 17.35 -8.33 27.65
C GLU A 369 17.98 -7.37 26.62
N LEU A 370 18.69 -6.33 27.07
CA LEU A 370 19.32 -5.36 26.18
C LEU A 370 20.50 -5.97 25.40
N GLU A 371 21.28 -6.83 26.04
CA GLU A 371 22.34 -7.62 25.37
C GLU A 371 21.75 -8.60 24.36
N ASP A 372 20.65 -9.27 24.71
CA ASP A 372 19.97 -10.21 23.81
C ASP A 372 19.38 -9.49 22.58
N VAL A 373 18.82 -8.29 22.75
CA VAL A 373 18.32 -7.44 21.64
C VAL A 373 19.45 -7.08 20.68
N ARG A 374 20.60 -6.62 21.21
CA ARG A 374 21.78 -6.27 20.42
C ARG A 374 22.40 -7.44 19.67
N SER A 375 22.12 -8.66 20.11
CA SER A 375 22.65 -9.89 19.49
C SER A 375 21.66 -10.53 18.53
N PHE A 376 20.36 -10.51 18.84
CA PHE A 376 19.31 -11.16 18.06
C PHE A 376 18.82 -10.34 16.87
N LEU A 377 18.50 -9.05 17.07
CA LEU A 377 17.91 -8.23 16.01
C LEU A 377 18.80 -8.10 14.76
N PRO A 378 20.15 -7.96 14.84
CA PRO A 378 21.00 -7.92 13.66
C PRO A 378 20.86 -9.16 12.77
N GLU A 379 20.63 -10.33 13.37
CA GLU A 379 20.42 -11.59 12.64
C GLU A 379 18.99 -11.68 12.08
N ALA A 380 18.00 -11.28 12.88
CA ALA A 380 16.59 -11.37 12.48
C ALA A 380 16.26 -10.49 11.27
N ILE A 381 16.67 -9.21 11.28
CA ILE A 381 16.32 -8.25 10.23
C ILE A 381 16.92 -8.58 8.87
N ARG A 382 17.98 -9.41 8.82
CA ARG A 382 18.57 -9.90 7.57
C ARG A 382 17.78 -11.03 6.93
N LYS A 383 16.91 -11.70 7.70
CA LYS A 383 16.16 -12.90 7.27
C LYS A 383 14.69 -12.64 6.97
N ILE A 384 14.15 -11.51 7.42
CA ILE A 384 12.72 -11.17 7.28
C ILE A 384 12.54 -9.79 6.62
N LYS A 385 11.38 -9.61 5.97
CA LYS A 385 11.00 -8.34 5.34
C LYS A 385 9.85 -7.62 6.04
N ILE A 386 9.15 -8.34 6.92
CA ILE A 386 7.94 -7.87 7.62
C ILE A 386 8.29 -6.91 8.78
N PRO A 387 7.37 -6.01 9.18
CA PRO A 387 7.53 -5.13 10.34
C PRO A 387 7.78 -5.91 11.63
N LEU A 388 8.49 -5.26 12.56
CA LEU A 388 8.71 -5.74 13.92
C LEU A 388 7.64 -5.17 14.86
N MET A 389 7.09 -6.03 15.72
CA MET A 389 6.38 -5.68 16.94
C MET A 389 7.33 -5.96 18.11
N ILE A 390 7.83 -4.91 18.75
CA ILE A 390 8.77 -4.99 19.87
C ILE A 390 7.99 -5.15 21.16
N ASP A 391 8.12 -6.31 21.80
CA ASP A 391 7.42 -6.66 23.03
C ASP A 391 8.37 -6.60 24.24
N SER A 392 8.30 -5.49 24.98
CA SER A 392 9.15 -5.26 26.15
C SER A 392 8.54 -4.26 27.14
N THR A 393 8.78 -4.50 28.43
CA THR A 393 8.43 -3.58 29.51
C THR A 393 9.55 -2.57 29.82
N ASP A 394 10.76 -2.75 29.28
CA ASP A 394 11.90 -1.87 29.54
C ASP A 394 12.04 -0.78 28.45
N THR A 395 12.07 0.49 28.88
CA THR A 395 12.16 1.66 27.98
C THR A 395 13.50 1.75 27.25
N ALA A 396 14.61 1.35 27.88
CA ALA A 396 15.93 1.34 27.26
C ALA A 396 16.05 0.21 26.22
N VAL A 397 15.45 -0.94 26.51
CA VAL A 397 15.29 -2.03 25.52
C VAL A 397 14.49 -1.56 24.32
N ALA A 398 13.35 -0.89 24.56
CA ALA A 398 12.51 -0.35 23.50
C ALA A 398 13.27 0.62 22.59
N GLU A 399 13.99 1.58 23.18
CA GLU A 399 14.81 2.55 22.44
C GLU A 399 15.87 1.85 21.58
N GLU A 400 16.62 0.92 22.15
CA GLU A 400 17.65 0.15 21.42
C GLU A 400 17.04 -0.65 20.27
N ALA A 401 15.95 -1.39 20.52
CA ALA A 401 15.29 -2.22 19.52
C ALA A 401 14.77 -1.40 18.33
N LEU A 402 14.21 -0.20 18.59
CA LEU A 402 13.73 0.71 17.55
C LEU A 402 14.86 1.21 16.62
N THR A 403 16.11 1.27 17.09
CA THR A 403 17.26 1.62 16.24
C THR A 403 17.58 0.56 15.17
N TRP A 404 17.12 -0.68 15.35
CA TRP A 404 17.29 -1.77 14.39
C TRP A 404 16.16 -1.83 13.35
N SER A 405 15.06 -1.10 13.56
CA SER A 405 13.96 -1.04 12.61
C SER A 405 14.21 -0.01 11.51
N GLN A 406 14.44 -0.49 10.27
CA GLN A 406 14.39 0.35 9.08
C GLN A 406 12.99 0.97 8.91
N GLY A 407 11.93 0.19 9.14
CA GLY A 407 10.57 0.62 8.91
C GLY A 407 9.83 1.16 10.14
N LYS A 408 8.52 1.37 9.98
CA LYS A 408 7.58 1.75 11.03
C LYS A 408 7.19 0.50 11.83
N ALA A 409 7.83 0.38 13.00
CA ALA A 409 7.61 -0.71 13.95
C ALA A 409 6.34 -0.49 14.79
N ILE A 410 5.96 -1.53 15.53
CA ILE A 410 4.90 -1.49 16.54
C ILE A 410 5.55 -1.73 17.91
N PHE A 411 5.20 -0.95 18.91
CA PHE A 411 5.61 -1.17 20.30
C PHE A 411 4.47 -1.85 21.08
N ASN A 412 4.79 -2.97 21.71
CA ASN A 412 3.90 -3.81 22.49
C ASN A 412 4.41 -3.89 23.95
N SER A 413 3.72 -3.36 24.95
CA SER A 413 2.55 -2.46 24.91
C SER A 413 2.71 -1.35 25.95
N ILE A 414 1.75 -0.41 25.93
CA ILE A 414 1.55 0.59 26.96
C ILE A 414 0.15 0.46 27.55
N ASN A 415 -0.05 0.92 28.78
CA ASN A 415 -1.36 0.95 29.44
C ASN A 415 -1.37 2.03 30.55
N LEU A 416 -2.46 2.10 31.31
CA LEU A 416 -2.67 3.06 32.40
C LEU A 416 -2.53 2.43 33.81
N GLU A 417 -1.94 1.24 33.95
CA GLU A 417 -1.83 0.52 35.24
C GLU A 417 -1.16 1.38 36.32
N GLU A 418 -0.09 2.08 35.95
CA GLU A 418 0.64 3.03 36.80
C GLU A 418 0.26 4.49 36.48
N GLY A 419 -0.96 4.71 35.97
CA GLY A 419 -1.41 6.00 35.45
C GLY A 419 -0.71 6.37 34.14
N GLU A 420 -0.40 7.66 33.95
CA GLU A 420 0.14 8.17 32.68
C GLU A 420 1.66 8.01 32.51
N GLU A 421 2.37 7.45 33.50
CA GLU A 421 3.84 7.37 33.52
C GLU A 421 4.38 6.62 32.29
N ARG A 422 3.82 5.44 32.00
CA ARG A 422 4.23 4.65 30.84
C ARG A 422 3.99 5.36 29.50
N PHE A 423 2.90 6.14 29.40
CA PHE A 423 2.63 6.95 28.21
C PHE A 423 3.68 8.06 28.05
N ALA A 424 4.08 8.71 29.14
CA ALA A 424 5.08 9.76 29.13
C ALA A 424 6.48 9.25 28.75
N GLU A 425 6.81 8.01 29.09
CA GLU A 425 8.10 7.40 28.75
C GLU A 425 8.19 6.95 27.29
N ILE A 426 7.14 6.31 26.77
CA ILE A 426 7.18 5.64 25.47
C ILE A 426 6.77 6.55 24.30
N THR A 427 5.83 7.48 24.50
CA THR A 427 5.38 8.36 23.40
C THR A 427 6.50 9.23 22.81
N PRO A 428 7.49 9.74 23.58
CA PRO A 428 8.67 10.40 22.98
C PRO A 428 9.46 9.48 22.06
N LEU A 429 9.63 8.20 22.43
CA LEU A 429 10.31 7.22 21.57
C LEU A 429 9.49 6.95 20.30
N ALA A 430 8.17 6.86 20.41
CA ALA A 430 7.28 6.68 19.27
C ALA A 430 7.36 7.85 18.27
N HIS A 431 7.35 9.09 18.77
CA HIS A 431 7.54 10.29 17.95
C HIS A 431 8.94 10.37 17.35
N ARG A 432 9.95 9.88 18.06
CA ARG A 432 11.35 9.94 17.63
C ARG A 432 11.68 8.91 16.53
N PHE A 433 11.19 7.68 16.67
CA PHE A 433 11.53 6.57 15.77
C PHE A 433 10.43 6.19 14.78
N GLY A 434 9.22 6.75 14.94
CA GLY A 434 8.06 6.47 14.09
C GLY A 434 7.43 5.12 14.39
N ALA A 435 7.04 4.87 15.64
CA ALA A 435 6.42 3.61 16.06
C ALA A 435 4.91 3.76 16.29
N ALA A 436 4.13 2.74 15.92
CA ALA A 436 2.76 2.58 16.37
C ALA A 436 2.73 1.94 17.78
N LEU A 437 1.62 2.10 18.50
CA LEU A 437 1.52 1.70 19.91
C LEU A 437 0.37 0.71 20.11
N VAL A 438 0.67 -0.44 20.69
CA VAL A 438 -0.34 -1.32 21.30
C VAL A 438 -0.71 -0.78 22.67
N VAL A 439 -1.99 -0.55 22.89
CA VAL A 439 -2.55 0.04 24.11
C VAL A 439 -3.46 -0.98 24.78
N GLY A 440 -2.99 -1.57 25.87
CA GLY A 440 -3.78 -2.51 26.66
C GLY A 440 -4.94 -1.82 27.35
N CYS A 441 -6.11 -2.46 27.39
CA CYS A 441 -7.26 -2.01 28.18
C CYS A 441 -7.06 -2.31 29.68
N ILE A 442 -5.99 -1.73 30.24
CA ILE A 442 -5.62 -1.80 31.65
C ILE A 442 -5.48 -0.37 32.18
N ASP A 443 -6.05 -0.09 33.35
CA ASP A 443 -5.89 1.18 34.05
C ASP A 443 -5.71 1.00 35.57
N GLU A 444 -5.60 2.12 36.29
CA GLU A 444 -5.26 2.15 37.72
C GLU A 444 -6.41 1.76 38.66
N ASP A 445 -7.55 1.29 38.14
CA ASP A 445 -8.69 0.89 38.96
C ASP A 445 -8.30 -0.27 39.89
N PRO A 446 -8.45 -0.12 41.22
CA PRO A 446 -7.95 -1.12 42.17
C PRO A 446 -8.73 -2.44 42.15
N ASP A 447 -9.98 -2.42 41.67
CA ASP A 447 -10.87 -3.58 41.65
C ASP A 447 -11.05 -4.13 40.22
N GLN A 448 -10.89 -3.28 39.19
CA GLN A 448 -11.11 -3.59 37.78
C GLN A 448 -9.98 -3.13 36.86
N GLY A 449 -8.74 -3.11 37.37
CA GLY A 449 -7.58 -2.58 36.64
C GLY A 449 -7.40 -3.22 35.27
N MET A 450 -7.54 -4.54 35.15
CA MET A 450 -7.68 -5.20 33.84
C MET A 450 -9.16 -5.23 33.42
N ALA A 451 -9.48 -4.64 32.27
CA ALA A 451 -10.86 -4.57 31.80
C ALA A 451 -11.40 -5.94 31.33
N VAL A 452 -12.30 -6.55 32.11
CA VAL A 452 -12.91 -7.84 31.76
C VAL A 452 -14.18 -7.72 30.92
N THR A 453 -15.10 -6.79 31.26
CA THR A 453 -16.37 -6.62 30.54
C THR A 453 -16.20 -5.78 29.27
N ALA A 454 -17.06 -5.99 28.27
CA ALA A 454 -17.03 -5.28 27.00
C ALA A 454 -17.14 -3.76 27.18
N GLN A 455 -18.02 -3.33 28.09
CA GLN A 455 -18.21 -1.92 28.41
C GLN A 455 -16.97 -1.31 29.08
N ARG A 456 -16.34 -2.04 30.02
CA ARG A 456 -15.11 -1.57 30.68
C ARG A 456 -13.96 -1.45 29.69
N LYS A 457 -13.82 -2.42 28.77
CA LYS A 457 -12.81 -2.37 27.69
C LYS A 457 -12.98 -1.10 26.84
N LEU A 458 -14.22 -0.78 26.46
CA LEU A 458 -14.53 0.45 25.72
C LEU A 458 -14.17 1.72 26.50
N GLU A 459 -14.52 1.80 27.78
CA GLU A 459 -14.23 2.96 28.63
C GLU A 459 -12.72 3.24 28.72
N VAL A 460 -11.93 2.21 29.00
CA VAL A 460 -10.47 2.33 29.08
C VAL A 460 -9.88 2.71 27.72
N ALA A 461 -10.35 2.09 26.63
CA ALA A 461 -9.90 2.44 25.28
C ALA A 461 -10.20 3.91 24.91
N GLN A 462 -11.40 4.41 25.21
CA GLN A 462 -11.78 5.81 24.95
C GLN A 462 -10.95 6.79 25.79
N ARG A 463 -10.71 6.46 27.06
CA ARG A 463 -9.86 7.26 27.95
C ARG A 463 -8.43 7.32 27.43
N SER A 464 -7.83 6.16 27.13
CA SER A 464 -6.48 6.08 26.59
C SER A 464 -6.36 6.79 25.24
N HIS A 465 -7.34 6.65 24.35
CA HIS A 465 -7.40 7.40 23.09
C HIS A 465 -7.39 8.91 23.33
N ALA A 466 -8.23 9.42 24.23
CA ALA A 466 -8.32 10.84 24.51
C ALA A 466 -7.00 11.41 25.04
N LEU A 467 -6.31 10.69 25.93
CA LEU A 467 -5.00 11.08 26.44
C LEU A 467 -3.93 11.04 25.34
N LEU A 468 -3.82 9.93 24.62
CA LEU A 468 -2.78 9.73 23.61
C LEU A 468 -2.90 10.69 22.44
N THR A 469 -4.12 10.94 21.96
CA THR A 469 -4.36 11.87 20.83
C THR A 469 -4.37 13.33 21.25
N GLY A 470 -4.87 13.64 22.46
CA GLY A 470 -4.99 15.02 22.94
C GLY A 470 -3.71 15.55 23.59
N LYS A 471 -3.18 14.85 24.60
CA LYS A 471 -2.03 15.29 25.39
C LYS A 471 -0.71 14.87 24.75
N TYR A 472 -0.61 13.63 24.29
CA TYR A 472 0.62 13.08 23.73
C TYR A 472 0.72 13.19 22.20
N LEU A 473 -0.29 13.77 21.54
CA LEU A 473 -0.31 14.08 20.11
C LEU A 473 -0.04 12.87 19.18
N MET A 474 -0.34 11.65 19.64
CA MET A 474 -0.30 10.46 18.81
C MET A 474 -1.42 10.51 17.78
N ARG A 475 -1.15 10.02 16.56
CA ARG A 475 -2.18 9.88 15.53
C ARG A 475 -3.07 8.68 15.85
N ALA A 476 -4.38 8.83 15.67
CA ALA A 476 -5.34 7.76 15.98
C ALA A 476 -5.06 6.48 15.17
N GLU A 477 -4.64 6.62 13.90
CA GLU A 477 -4.27 5.49 13.03
C GLU A 477 -3.01 4.72 13.46
N ASP A 478 -2.23 5.28 14.40
CA ASP A 478 -1.03 4.66 14.98
C ASP A 478 -1.30 4.01 16.34
N LEU A 479 -2.55 4.06 16.82
CA LEU A 479 -3.00 3.39 18.04
C LEU A 479 -3.69 2.07 17.70
N ILE A 480 -3.26 1.02 18.40
CA ILE A 480 -3.78 -0.34 18.29
C ILE A 480 -4.27 -0.76 19.67
N PHE A 481 -5.57 -0.91 19.87
CA PHE A 481 -6.11 -1.30 21.17
C PHE A 481 -6.07 -2.81 21.35
N ASP A 482 -5.59 -3.27 22.51
CA ASP A 482 -5.71 -4.65 22.98
C ASP A 482 -6.82 -4.71 24.05
N PRO A 483 -8.02 -5.22 23.70
CA PRO A 483 -9.11 -5.43 24.64
C PRO A 483 -8.84 -6.50 25.69
N LEU A 484 -7.69 -7.18 25.67
CA LEU A 484 -7.27 -8.27 26.55
C LEU A 484 -8.04 -9.58 26.32
N VAL A 485 -7.29 -10.68 26.32
CA VAL A 485 -7.80 -12.04 26.28
C VAL A 485 -7.46 -12.73 27.60
N PHE A 486 -8.48 -13.29 28.26
CA PHE A 486 -8.33 -14.06 29.49
C PHE A 486 -8.50 -15.56 29.24
N PRO A 487 -7.85 -16.43 30.02
CA PRO A 487 -8.06 -17.87 29.94
C PRO A 487 -9.50 -18.25 30.30
N CYS A 488 -10.18 -18.99 29.43
CA CYS A 488 -11.59 -19.37 29.63
C CYS A 488 -11.80 -20.66 30.45
N ALA A 489 -10.73 -21.37 30.81
CA ALA A 489 -10.78 -22.71 31.38
C ALA A 489 -9.99 -22.89 32.69
N THR A 490 -9.60 -21.80 33.36
CA THR A 490 -8.82 -21.83 34.62
C THR A 490 -9.65 -22.07 35.87
N GLY A 491 -10.99 -22.00 35.77
CA GLY A 491 -11.89 -22.13 36.92
C GLY A 491 -11.99 -20.86 37.78
N ASP A 492 -11.43 -19.74 37.31
CA ASP A 492 -11.61 -18.43 37.94
C ASP A 492 -12.99 -17.86 37.60
N GLU A 493 -13.83 -17.65 38.61
CA GLU A 493 -15.19 -17.10 38.44
C GLU A 493 -15.18 -15.72 37.78
N ASN A 494 -14.09 -14.95 37.89
CA ASN A 494 -13.97 -13.64 37.28
C ASN A 494 -13.77 -13.69 35.76
N TYR A 495 -13.32 -14.83 35.21
CA TYR A 495 -13.04 -14.99 33.78
C TYR A 495 -14.04 -15.88 33.05
N LEU A 496 -15.05 -16.40 33.75
CA LEU A 496 -16.15 -17.14 33.14
C LEU A 496 -16.93 -16.24 32.17
N GLY A 497 -17.03 -16.66 30.91
CA GLY A 497 -17.67 -15.89 29.83
C GLY A 497 -16.86 -14.69 29.30
N SER A 498 -15.64 -14.46 29.81
CA SER A 498 -14.78 -13.33 29.40
C SER A 498 -14.44 -13.31 27.91
N ALA A 499 -14.36 -14.46 27.24
CA ALA A 499 -14.12 -14.52 25.81
C ALA A 499 -15.24 -13.85 25.00
N GLY A 500 -16.50 -14.03 25.42
CA GLY A 500 -17.64 -13.31 24.83
C GLY A 500 -17.56 -11.80 25.04
N GLU A 501 -17.15 -11.37 26.24
CA GLU A 501 -16.94 -9.95 26.57
C GLU A 501 -15.79 -9.34 25.75
N THR A 502 -14.72 -10.08 25.45
CA THR A 502 -13.64 -9.63 24.56
C THR A 502 -14.13 -9.47 23.12
N ILE A 503 -14.93 -10.42 22.60
CA ILE A 503 -15.51 -10.33 21.25
C ILE A 503 -16.43 -9.10 21.13
N GLU A 504 -17.28 -8.87 22.13
CA GLU A 504 -18.18 -7.71 22.12
C GLU A 504 -17.40 -6.39 22.36
N GLY A 505 -16.38 -6.41 23.21
CA GLY A 505 -15.49 -5.27 23.44
C GLY A 505 -14.76 -4.83 22.16
N LEU A 506 -14.28 -5.79 21.36
CA LEU A 506 -13.72 -5.51 20.03
C LEU A 506 -14.72 -4.74 19.15
N ARG A 507 -15.97 -5.22 19.05
CA ARG A 507 -17.02 -4.59 18.25
C ARG A 507 -17.26 -3.15 18.71
N LEU A 508 -17.41 -2.95 20.03
CA LEU A 508 -17.65 -1.64 20.63
C LEU A 508 -16.49 -0.66 20.40
N ILE A 509 -15.24 -1.10 20.61
CA ILE A 509 -14.06 -0.28 20.38
C ILE A 509 -13.95 0.10 18.90
N LYS A 510 -14.20 -0.86 17.99
CA LYS A 510 -14.13 -0.60 16.55
C LYS A 510 -15.17 0.42 16.08
N GLU A 511 -16.38 0.36 16.63
CA GLU A 511 -17.44 1.33 16.35
C GLU A 511 -17.14 2.71 16.92
N ALA A 512 -16.61 2.79 18.14
CA ALA A 512 -16.31 4.05 18.80
C ALA A 512 -15.04 4.74 18.26
N LEU A 513 -14.03 3.96 17.88
CA LEU A 513 -12.70 4.44 17.48
C LEU A 513 -12.32 3.88 16.08
N PRO A 514 -13.05 4.24 15.01
CA PRO A 514 -12.91 3.61 13.69
C PRO A 514 -11.56 3.87 13.00
N ARG A 515 -10.82 4.91 13.44
CA ARG A 515 -9.48 5.22 12.92
C ARG A 515 -8.39 4.36 13.56
N CYS A 516 -8.64 3.81 14.74
CA CYS A 516 -7.70 2.95 15.43
C CYS A 516 -7.79 1.51 14.89
N ARG A 517 -6.81 0.70 15.28
CA ARG A 517 -6.81 -0.75 15.03
C ARG A 517 -6.96 -1.51 16.33
N THR A 518 -7.20 -2.80 16.23
CA THR A 518 -7.33 -3.72 17.36
C THR A 518 -6.41 -4.92 17.21
N VAL A 519 -5.86 -5.40 18.32
CA VAL A 519 -5.01 -6.60 18.37
C VAL A 519 -5.43 -7.50 19.52
N LEU A 520 -5.20 -8.81 19.41
CA LEU A 520 -5.38 -9.75 20.52
C LEU A 520 -4.27 -10.79 20.54
N GLY A 521 -3.80 -11.12 21.74
CA GLY A 521 -3.09 -12.37 22.05
C GLY A 521 -4.05 -13.56 22.06
N VAL A 522 -4.34 -14.12 20.88
CA VAL A 522 -5.36 -15.18 20.70
C VAL A 522 -5.05 -16.40 21.56
N SER A 523 -3.79 -16.81 21.61
CA SER A 523 -3.31 -18.00 22.32
C SER A 523 -3.58 -17.98 23.83
N ASN A 524 -3.91 -16.82 24.40
CA ASN A 524 -4.20 -16.66 25.83
C ASN A 524 -5.54 -17.32 26.22
N VAL A 525 -6.50 -17.38 25.30
CA VAL A 525 -7.85 -17.92 25.57
C VAL A 525 -7.80 -19.39 25.99
N SER A 526 -6.83 -20.13 25.47
CA SER A 526 -6.70 -21.58 25.62
C SER A 526 -5.68 -22.02 26.68
N PHE A 527 -5.14 -21.10 27.48
CA PHE A 527 -4.24 -21.47 28.58
C PHE A 527 -4.96 -22.39 29.59
N GLY A 528 -4.24 -23.42 30.04
CA GLY A 528 -4.77 -24.44 30.96
C GLY A 528 -5.45 -25.63 30.28
N LEU A 529 -5.70 -25.59 28.97
CA LEU A 529 -6.35 -26.68 28.24
C LEU A 529 -5.38 -27.72 27.67
N PRO A 530 -5.87 -28.95 27.37
CA PRO A 530 -5.09 -29.98 26.67
C PRO A 530 -4.57 -29.47 25.32
N ALA A 531 -3.30 -29.77 25.00
CA ALA A 531 -2.61 -29.24 23.82
C ALA A 531 -3.37 -29.49 22.50
N ALA A 532 -4.03 -30.64 22.35
CA ALA A 532 -4.80 -30.98 21.16
C ALA A 532 -6.03 -30.09 20.95
N GLY A 533 -6.66 -29.61 22.03
CA GLY A 533 -7.84 -28.73 21.96
C GLY A 533 -7.49 -27.24 21.87
N ARG A 534 -6.24 -26.85 22.18
CA ARG A 534 -5.83 -25.43 22.17
C ARG A 534 -5.94 -24.82 20.78
N GLU A 535 -5.40 -25.49 19.76
CA GLU A 535 -5.40 -24.95 18.38
C GLU A 535 -6.81 -24.85 17.81
N VAL A 536 -7.68 -25.82 18.13
CA VAL A 536 -9.11 -25.78 17.77
C VAL A 536 -9.80 -24.57 18.42
N LEU A 537 -9.64 -24.41 19.74
CA LEU A 537 -10.28 -23.30 20.46
C LEU A 537 -9.76 -21.95 19.98
N ASN A 538 -8.44 -21.82 19.78
CA ASN A 538 -7.82 -20.60 19.25
C ASN A 538 -8.41 -20.23 17.88
N SER A 539 -8.63 -21.22 17.01
CA SER A 539 -9.16 -21.01 15.65
C SER A 539 -10.64 -20.60 15.66
N VAL A 540 -11.46 -21.22 16.51
CA VAL A 540 -12.87 -20.83 16.71
C VAL A 540 -12.97 -19.43 17.33
N PHE A 541 -12.12 -19.12 18.31
CA PHE A 541 -12.08 -17.78 18.92
C PHE A 541 -11.65 -16.72 17.90
N LEU A 542 -10.58 -16.97 17.14
CA LEU A 542 -10.10 -16.08 16.09
C LEU A 542 -11.18 -15.80 15.03
N TYR A 543 -11.94 -16.81 14.61
CA TYR A 543 -13.06 -16.65 13.69
C TYR A 543 -14.10 -15.65 14.22
N HIS A 544 -14.53 -15.80 15.47
CA HIS A 544 -15.51 -14.90 16.08
C HIS A 544 -14.95 -13.48 16.30
N CYS A 545 -13.68 -13.35 16.72
CA CYS A 545 -13.02 -12.06 16.86
C CYS A 545 -12.85 -11.34 15.51
N THR A 546 -12.48 -12.06 14.45
CA THR A 546 -12.36 -11.52 13.09
C THR A 546 -13.70 -10.97 12.62
N ARG A 547 -14.79 -11.71 12.85
CA ARG A 547 -16.15 -11.25 12.54
C ARG A 547 -16.58 -10.03 13.35
N ALA A 548 -16.06 -9.87 14.57
CA ALA A 548 -16.30 -8.69 15.39
C ALA A 548 -15.44 -7.47 14.99
N GLY A 549 -14.53 -7.64 14.03
CA GLY A 549 -13.73 -6.55 13.46
C GLY A 549 -12.26 -6.52 13.92
N LEU A 550 -11.73 -7.62 14.46
CA LEU A 550 -10.31 -7.74 14.85
C LEU A 550 -9.40 -7.40 13.67
N ASP A 551 -8.46 -6.48 13.88
CA ASP A 551 -7.53 -6.04 12.82
C ASP A 551 -6.22 -6.82 12.80
N MET A 552 -5.72 -7.26 13.95
CA MET A 552 -4.48 -8.02 14.09
C MET A 552 -4.61 -9.16 15.10
N ALA A 553 -3.91 -10.27 14.88
CA ALA A 553 -3.96 -11.42 15.76
C ALA A 553 -2.54 -11.93 16.05
N ILE A 554 -2.13 -11.91 17.32
CA ILE A 554 -0.88 -12.53 17.78
C ILE A 554 -1.17 -14.03 17.95
N VAL A 555 -0.57 -14.82 17.05
CA VAL A 555 -0.85 -16.26 16.88
C VAL A 555 0.41 -17.04 16.55
N ASN A 556 0.35 -18.35 16.79
CA ASN A 556 1.30 -19.30 16.24
C ASN A 556 0.97 -19.63 14.78
N THR A 557 1.56 -18.91 13.84
CA THR A 557 1.31 -19.10 12.39
C THR A 557 1.69 -20.47 11.86
N GLU A 558 2.54 -21.23 12.56
CA GLU A 558 2.92 -22.60 12.15
C GLU A 558 1.88 -23.66 12.52
N LYS A 559 0.95 -23.36 13.44
CA LYS A 559 -0.04 -24.33 13.97
C LYS A 559 -1.48 -23.86 13.94
N LEU A 560 -1.74 -22.67 13.39
CA LEU A 560 -3.09 -22.15 13.27
C LEU A 560 -3.91 -23.08 12.38
N GLU A 561 -4.95 -23.68 12.95
CA GLU A 561 -5.88 -24.54 12.23
C GLU A 561 -6.90 -23.69 11.45
N ARG A 562 -7.32 -24.17 10.28
CA ARG A 562 -8.32 -23.47 9.49
C ARG A 562 -9.69 -23.70 10.12
N PHE A 563 -10.47 -22.63 10.36
CA PHE A 563 -11.81 -22.79 10.94
C PHE A 563 -12.68 -23.78 10.12
N ALA A 564 -12.56 -23.72 8.79
CA ALA A 564 -13.27 -24.59 7.86
C ALA A 564 -12.95 -26.09 7.98
N SER A 565 -11.79 -26.48 8.51
CA SER A 565 -11.39 -27.89 8.65
C SER A 565 -11.89 -28.54 9.94
N LEU A 566 -12.45 -27.73 10.86
CA LEU A 566 -12.93 -28.19 12.16
C LEU A 566 -14.27 -28.93 12.02
N GLY A 567 -14.45 -30.01 12.77
CA GLY A 567 -15.71 -30.74 12.82
C GLY A 567 -16.79 -29.99 13.60
N ASP A 568 -18.06 -30.18 13.24
CA ASP A 568 -19.21 -29.51 13.89
C ASP A 568 -19.23 -29.70 15.42
N GLU A 569 -18.83 -30.88 15.91
CA GLU A 569 -18.75 -31.14 17.36
C GLU A 569 -17.64 -30.34 18.03
N GLU A 570 -16.48 -30.21 17.39
CA GLU A 570 -15.33 -29.45 17.89
C GLU A 570 -15.68 -27.96 17.97
N VAL A 571 -16.30 -27.41 16.91
CA VAL A 571 -16.78 -26.04 16.87
C VAL A 571 -17.82 -25.80 17.98
N ARG A 572 -18.81 -26.69 18.11
CA ARG A 572 -19.84 -26.57 19.14
C ARG A 572 -19.26 -26.58 20.55
N LEU A 573 -18.35 -27.51 20.86
CA LEU A 573 -17.71 -27.59 22.18
C LEU A 573 -16.86 -26.35 22.47
N SER A 574 -16.15 -25.83 21.47
CA SER A 574 -15.41 -24.57 21.59
C SER A 574 -16.35 -23.38 21.82
N GLU A 575 -17.46 -23.26 21.09
CA GLU A 575 -18.44 -22.18 21.30
C GLU A 575 -19.12 -22.27 22.67
N ASP A 576 -19.47 -23.48 23.11
CA ASP A 576 -20.05 -23.70 24.44
C ASP A 576 -19.06 -23.25 25.53
N LEU A 577 -17.75 -23.50 25.35
CA LEU A 577 -16.72 -23.01 26.26
C LEU A 577 -16.51 -21.49 26.19
N LEU A 578 -16.38 -20.91 25.00
CA LEU A 578 -16.12 -19.46 24.82
C LEU A 578 -17.28 -18.60 25.33
N PHE A 579 -18.51 -19.04 25.12
CA PHE A 579 -19.72 -18.30 25.51
C PHE A 579 -20.36 -18.81 26.80
N ASN A 580 -19.67 -19.71 27.54
CA ASN A 580 -20.13 -20.30 28.78
C ASN A 580 -21.56 -20.86 28.71
N ARG A 581 -21.84 -21.72 27.72
CA ARG A 581 -23.14 -22.36 27.49
C ARG A 581 -23.16 -23.77 28.06
N GLY A 582 -24.25 -24.13 28.73
CA GLY A 582 -24.43 -25.45 29.36
C GLY A 582 -24.01 -25.48 30.84
N ASP A 583 -24.12 -26.66 31.46
CA ASP A 583 -23.92 -26.82 32.90
C ASP A 583 -22.42 -26.83 33.31
N ASP A 584 -21.55 -27.44 32.49
CA ASP A 584 -20.08 -27.48 32.70
C ASP A 584 -19.33 -27.63 31.37
N PRO A 585 -19.15 -26.53 30.60
CA PRO A 585 -18.51 -26.58 29.29
C PRO A 585 -17.02 -26.88 29.37
N VAL A 586 -16.34 -26.51 30.47
CA VAL A 586 -14.91 -26.80 30.68
C VAL A 586 -14.67 -28.30 30.80
N ALA A 587 -15.46 -29.00 31.62
CA ALA A 587 -15.31 -30.45 31.78
C ALA A 587 -15.67 -31.19 30.49
N ALA A 588 -16.70 -30.76 29.76
CA ALA A 588 -17.09 -31.35 28.49
C ALA A 588 -15.96 -31.23 27.45
N PHE A 589 -15.39 -30.03 27.30
CA PHE A 589 -14.27 -29.79 26.39
C PHE A 589 -13.02 -30.60 26.80
N ALA A 590 -12.64 -30.55 28.08
CA ALA A 590 -11.48 -31.26 28.59
C ALA A 590 -11.63 -32.79 28.47
N ALA A 591 -12.84 -33.33 28.65
CA ALA A 591 -13.11 -34.76 28.48
C ALA A 591 -12.94 -35.19 27.01
N HIS A 592 -13.40 -34.38 26.05
CA HIS A 592 -13.25 -34.67 24.62
C HIS A 592 -11.77 -34.75 24.21
N TYR A 593 -10.92 -33.86 24.75
CA TYR A 593 -9.50 -33.80 24.39
C TYR A 593 -8.54 -34.52 25.36
N ARG A 594 -9.05 -35.24 26.37
CA ARG A 594 -8.22 -35.88 27.42
C ARG A 594 -7.26 -36.93 26.87
N ASP A 595 -7.78 -37.81 26.03
CA ASP A 595 -7.04 -38.90 25.39
C ASP A 595 -6.86 -38.67 23.87
N ALA A 596 -7.34 -37.52 23.38
CA ALA A 596 -7.15 -37.12 22.00
C ALA A 596 -5.66 -36.85 21.77
N LYS A 597 -5.04 -37.67 20.92
CA LYS A 597 -3.75 -37.30 20.35
C LYS A 597 -3.95 -36.01 19.54
N PRO A 598 -2.95 -35.11 19.48
CA PRO A 598 -2.96 -34.03 18.50
C PRO A 598 -3.39 -34.61 17.17
N ARG A 599 -4.40 -34.01 16.54
CA ARG A 599 -5.01 -34.56 15.33
C ARG A 599 -3.87 -34.76 14.32
N ALA A 600 -3.49 -36.01 14.10
CA ALA A 600 -2.80 -36.34 12.87
C ALA A 600 -3.83 -36.06 11.78
N SER A 601 -3.44 -35.33 10.74
CA SER A 601 -4.30 -35.20 9.56
C SER A 601 -4.78 -36.62 9.18
N ARG A 602 -6.05 -36.74 8.75
CA ARG A 602 -6.52 -38.02 8.19
C ARG A 602 -5.45 -38.50 7.19
N PRO A 603 -5.01 -39.76 7.24
CA PRO A 603 -3.97 -40.21 6.33
C PRO A 603 -4.42 -39.91 4.90
N ARG A 604 -3.71 -39.04 4.19
CA ARG A 604 -4.05 -38.63 2.81
C ARG A 604 -4.39 -39.84 1.94
N THR A 605 -3.75 -40.98 2.20
CA THR A 605 -3.97 -42.27 1.53
C THR A 605 -5.39 -42.86 1.61
N GLU A 606 -6.26 -42.38 2.50
CA GLU A 606 -7.64 -42.88 2.64
C GLU A 606 -8.66 -42.16 1.74
N LEU A 607 -8.30 -41.01 1.17
CA LEU A 607 -9.17 -40.24 0.26
C LEU A 607 -8.98 -40.67 -1.21
N PRO A 608 -10.04 -40.63 -2.05
CA PRO A 608 -9.91 -40.74 -3.49
C PRO A 608 -8.93 -39.72 -4.07
N LEU A 609 -8.24 -40.08 -5.16
CA LEU A 609 -7.16 -39.27 -5.74
C LEU A 609 -7.57 -37.82 -6.06
N ASP A 610 -8.78 -37.62 -6.58
CA ASP A 610 -9.32 -36.28 -6.88
C ASP A 610 -9.58 -35.47 -5.61
N GLU A 611 -10.07 -36.12 -4.55
CA GLU A 611 -10.29 -35.48 -3.25
C GLU A 611 -8.96 -35.13 -2.57
N ARG A 612 -7.90 -35.94 -2.75
CA ARG A 612 -6.55 -35.61 -2.24
C ARG A 612 -5.95 -34.39 -2.90
N LEU A 613 -6.08 -34.31 -4.23
CA LEU A 613 -5.58 -33.17 -5.01
C LEU A 613 -6.37 -31.90 -4.68
N ALA A 614 -7.70 -31.99 -4.56
CA ALA A 614 -8.53 -30.89 -4.09
C ALA A 614 -8.19 -30.50 -2.65
N ALA A 615 -7.96 -31.46 -1.74
CA ALA A 615 -7.57 -31.22 -0.37
C ALA A 615 -6.22 -30.50 -0.26
N CYS A 616 -5.22 -30.84 -1.07
CA CYS A 616 -3.96 -30.08 -1.10
C CYS A 616 -4.19 -28.60 -1.38
N VAL A 617 -5.07 -28.29 -2.34
CA VAL A 617 -5.43 -26.90 -2.66
C VAL A 617 -6.20 -26.27 -1.51
N ILE A 618 -7.20 -26.95 -0.95
CA ILE A 618 -8.03 -26.46 0.18
C ILE A 618 -7.23 -26.27 1.46
N GLU A 619 -6.17 -27.06 1.69
CA GLU A 619 -5.30 -27.02 2.86
C GLU A 619 -4.08 -26.13 2.65
N GLY A 620 -3.80 -25.69 1.42
CA GLY A 620 -2.58 -24.94 1.10
C GLY A 620 -1.29 -25.73 1.36
N SER A 621 -1.35 -27.07 1.32
CA SER A 621 -0.20 -27.95 1.52
C SER A 621 0.35 -28.54 0.22
N LYS A 622 1.68 -28.46 0.05
CA LYS A 622 2.43 -29.14 -1.03
C LYS A 622 2.79 -30.59 -0.69
N GLU A 623 2.51 -31.03 0.53
CA GLU A 623 2.90 -32.36 1.01
C GLU A 623 2.21 -33.47 0.21
N GLY A 624 3.01 -34.32 -0.44
CA GLY A 624 2.58 -35.38 -1.35
C GLY A 624 1.67 -34.93 -2.51
N LEU A 625 1.69 -33.63 -2.85
CA LEU A 625 1.02 -33.08 -4.03
C LEU A 625 1.60 -33.69 -5.30
N LEU A 626 2.94 -33.69 -5.45
CA LEU A 626 3.61 -34.11 -6.68
C LEU A 626 3.40 -35.61 -6.96
N GLU A 627 3.49 -36.44 -5.92
CA GLU A 627 3.22 -37.88 -6.00
C GLU A 627 1.79 -38.19 -6.47
N ASP A 628 0.82 -37.41 -5.98
CA ASP A 628 -0.58 -37.56 -6.36
C ASP A 628 -0.85 -37.07 -7.78
N LEU A 629 -0.17 -36.00 -8.21
CA LEU A 629 -0.22 -35.52 -9.60
C LEU A 629 0.36 -36.58 -10.55
N ASP A 630 1.50 -37.19 -10.21
CA ASP A 630 2.14 -38.25 -11.01
C ASP A 630 1.24 -39.48 -11.13
N LEU A 631 0.55 -39.87 -10.06
CA LEU A 631 -0.43 -40.95 -10.09
C LEU A 631 -1.63 -40.59 -10.97
N LYS A 632 -2.17 -39.38 -10.82
CA LYS A 632 -3.37 -38.95 -11.57
C LYS A 632 -3.09 -38.80 -13.06
N MET A 633 -1.87 -38.42 -13.43
CA MET A 633 -1.41 -38.34 -14.81
C MET A 633 -1.37 -39.68 -15.55
N GLN A 634 -1.41 -40.82 -14.83
CA GLN A 634 -1.49 -42.14 -15.46
C GLN A 634 -2.89 -42.44 -16.02
N GLU A 635 -3.91 -41.77 -15.50
CA GLU A 635 -5.31 -41.99 -15.88
C GLU A 635 -6.00 -40.76 -16.51
N THR A 636 -5.45 -39.55 -16.33
CA THR A 636 -6.08 -38.29 -16.74
C THR A 636 -5.06 -37.34 -17.37
N ALA A 637 -5.45 -36.62 -18.43
CA ALA A 637 -4.55 -35.66 -19.07
C ALA A 637 -4.22 -34.50 -18.12
N PRO A 638 -2.99 -33.95 -18.11
CA PRO A 638 -2.61 -32.89 -17.17
C PRO A 638 -3.55 -31.67 -17.15
N LEU A 639 -4.11 -31.30 -18.30
CA LEU A 639 -5.11 -30.21 -18.41
C LEU A 639 -6.42 -30.52 -17.67
N ASP A 640 -6.87 -31.78 -17.69
CA ASP A 640 -8.10 -32.20 -17.01
C ASP A 640 -7.88 -32.34 -15.50
N ILE A 641 -6.65 -32.57 -15.05
CA ILE A 641 -6.27 -32.53 -13.62
C ILE A 641 -6.36 -31.08 -13.10
N ILE A 642 -5.88 -30.11 -13.89
CA ILE A 642 -6.01 -28.68 -13.57
C ILE A 642 -7.50 -28.30 -13.51
N ASN A 643 -8.26 -28.55 -14.57
CA ASN A 643 -9.65 -28.13 -14.67
C ASN A 643 -10.63 -28.94 -13.81
N GLY A 644 -10.21 -30.10 -13.30
CA GLY A 644 -11.02 -30.97 -12.45
C GLY A 644 -10.70 -30.79 -10.97
N PRO A 645 -9.93 -31.70 -10.35
CA PRO A 645 -9.73 -31.71 -8.90
C PRO A 645 -9.06 -30.46 -8.35
N LEU A 646 -8.07 -29.88 -9.05
CA LEU A 646 -7.36 -28.69 -8.57
C LEU A 646 -8.27 -27.44 -8.58
N MET A 647 -9.02 -27.22 -9.67
CA MET A 647 -10.01 -26.13 -9.74
C MET A 647 -11.19 -26.34 -8.78
N SER A 648 -11.62 -27.58 -8.55
CA SER A 648 -12.65 -27.88 -7.53
C SER A 648 -12.18 -27.48 -6.13
N GLY A 649 -10.91 -27.72 -5.79
CA GLY A 649 -10.32 -27.22 -4.55
C GLY A 649 -10.30 -25.69 -4.49
N MET A 650 -10.04 -25.02 -5.62
CA MET A 650 -10.02 -23.56 -5.68
C MET A 650 -11.41 -22.93 -5.55
N ASP A 651 -12.45 -23.55 -6.14
CA ASP A 651 -13.85 -23.13 -5.98
C ASP A 651 -14.29 -23.23 -4.51
N GLU A 652 -13.88 -24.30 -3.83
CA GLU A 652 -14.18 -24.49 -2.41
C GLU A 652 -13.44 -23.46 -1.52
N VAL A 653 -12.17 -23.18 -1.79
CA VAL A 653 -11.46 -22.06 -1.14
C VAL A 653 -12.19 -20.74 -1.36
N GLY A 654 -12.71 -20.49 -2.56
CA GLY A 654 -13.53 -19.32 -2.86
C GLY A 654 -14.83 -19.27 -2.04
N ARG A 655 -15.51 -20.41 -1.87
CA ARG A 655 -16.71 -20.54 -1.02
C ARG A 655 -16.38 -20.25 0.44
N LEU A 656 -15.32 -20.85 0.96
CA LEU A 656 -14.90 -20.72 2.36
C LEU A 656 -14.44 -19.29 2.69
N PHE A 657 -13.67 -18.66 1.79
CA PHE A 657 -13.26 -17.26 1.92
C PHE A 657 -14.46 -16.31 1.95
N ASN A 658 -15.41 -16.46 1.02
CA ASN A 658 -16.64 -15.66 1.01
C ASN A 658 -17.51 -15.88 2.26
N GLY A 659 -17.36 -17.03 2.93
CA GLY A 659 -18.02 -17.34 4.20
C GLY A 659 -17.30 -16.82 5.45
N ASN A 660 -16.19 -16.08 5.30
CA ASN A 660 -15.26 -15.70 6.37
C ASN A 660 -14.66 -16.91 7.13
N GLN A 661 -14.63 -18.09 6.51
CA GLN A 661 -14.09 -19.33 7.10
C GLN A 661 -12.62 -19.58 6.71
N LEU A 662 -12.11 -18.80 5.75
CA LEU A 662 -10.69 -18.68 5.45
C LEU A 662 -10.26 -17.23 5.53
N ILE A 663 -9.03 -17.00 5.99
CA ILE A 663 -8.38 -15.69 5.95
C ILE A 663 -7.55 -15.54 4.66
N VAL A 664 -7.21 -14.30 4.29
CA VAL A 664 -6.46 -14.02 3.05
C VAL A 664 -5.13 -14.79 2.99
N ALA A 665 -4.43 -14.93 4.11
CA ALA A 665 -3.18 -15.68 4.16
C ALA A 665 -3.34 -17.15 3.72
N GLU A 666 -4.43 -17.81 4.11
CA GLU A 666 -4.72 -19.20 3.75
C GLU A 666 -5.10 -19.33 2.27
N VAL A 667 -5.79 -18.33 1.71
CA VAL A 667 -6.09 -18.24 0.28
C VAL A 667 -4.79 -18.12 -0.52
N LEU A 668 -3.82 -17.32 -0.06
CA LEU A 668 -2.51 -17.19 -0.71
C LEU A 668 -1.70 -18.50 -0.67
N GLN A 669 -1.74 -19.25 0.44
CA GLN A 669 -1.11 -20.57 0.52
C GLN A 669 -1.75 -21.56 -0.48
N SER A 670 -3.08 -21.53 -0.60
CA SER A 670 -3.84 -22.36 -1.54
C SER A 670 -3.45 -22.04 -3.00
N ALA A 671 -3.24 -20.75 -3.30
CA ALA A 671 -2.72 -20.31 -4.60
C ALA A 671 -1.28 -20.80 -4.86
N GLU A 672 -0.41 -20.81 -3.86
CA GLU A 672 0.96 -21.34 -3.97
C GLU A 672 1.01 -22.86 -4.26
N VAL A 673 0.07 -23.63 -3.70
CA VAL A 673 -0.12 -25.04 -4.06
C VAL A 673 -0.58 -25.19 -5.50
N MET A 674 -1.56 -24.39 -5.92
CA MET A 674 -2.06 -24.39 -7.30
C MET A 674 -0.93 -24.09 -8.30
N LYS A 675 -0.09 -23.10 -7.99
CA LYS A 675 1.09 -22.77 -8.79
C LYS A 675 2.09 -23.93 -8.86
N ALA A 676 2.39 -24.57 -7.73
CA ALA A 676 3.28 -25.73 -7.69
C ALA A 676 2.72 -26.91 -8.50
N ALA A 677 1.41 -27.15 -8.43
CA ALA A 677 0.75 -28.19 -9.19
C ALA A 677 0.81 -27.94 -10.71
N VAL A 678 0.50 -26.71 -11.15
CA VAL A 678 0.57 -26.33 -12.56
C VAL A 678 2.00 -26.45 -13.10
N ALA A 679 3.00 -25.97 -12.35
CA ALA A 679 4.40 -26.06 -12.74
C ALA A 679 4.91 -27.51 -12.88
N HIS A 680 4.35 -28.44 -12.08
CA HIS A 680 4.67 -29.87 -12.17
C HIS A 680 3.98 -30.57 -13.34
N LEU A 681 2.75 -30.16 -13.67
CA LEU A 681 1.96 -30.74 -14.76
C LEU A 681 2.39 -30.24 -16.15
N GLU A 682 2.93 -29.03 -16.23
CA GLU A 682 3.33 -28.34 -17.46
C GLU A 682 4.26 -29.17 -18.38
N PRO A 683 5.36 -29.80 -17.90
CA PRO A 683 6.29 -30.56 -18.75
C PRO A 683 5.67 -31.81 -19.41
N HIS A 684 4.53 -32.27 -18.92
CA HIS A 684 3.88 -33.50 -19.36
C HIS A 684 2.71 -33.28 -20.31
N MET A 685 2.46 -32.02 -20.71
CA MET A 685 1.46 -31.70 -21.71
C MET A 685 1.97 -32.01 -23.12
N PRO A 686 1.12 -32.53 -24.03
CA PRO A 686 1.58 -32.97 -25.35
C PRO A 686 2.10 -31.81 -26.20
N THR A 687 3.37 -31.92 -26.61
CA THR A 687 4.08 -30.96 -27.48
C THR A 687 3.93 -31.34 -28.95
N GLU A 688 2.73 -31.26 -29.54
CA GLU A 688 2.54 -31.55 -30.97
C GLU A 688 1.75 -30.45 -31.72
N ALA A 689 2.49 -29.43 -32.16
CA ALA A 689 2.49 -28.87 -33.52
C ALA A 689 3.22 -27.51 -33.52
N ARG A 690 4.57 -27.52 -33.52
CA ARG A 690 5.38 -26.31 -33.76
C ARG A 690 5.27 -25.87 -35.23
N ALA A 691 4.14 -25.28 -35.59
CA ALA A 691 4.08 -24.28 -36.64
C ALA A 691 4.08 -22.92 -35.92
N ASN A 692 5.04 -22.04 -36.22
CA ASN A 692 5.09 -20.70 -35.61
C ASN A 692 3.87 -19.89 -36.07
N LYS A 693 2.83 -19.81 -35.22
CA LYS A 693 1.55 -19.13 -35.51
C LYS A 693 1.57 -17.63 -35.13
N GLY A 694 2.69 -17.13 -34.61
CA GLY A 694 2.88 -15.75 -34.14
C GLY A 694 3.48 -15.71 -32.74
N ARG A 695 3.95 -14.53 -32.34
CA ARG A 695 4.62 -14.27 -31.06
C ARG A 695 3.73 -13.44 -30.14
N ILE A 696 3.61 -13.83 -28.87
CA ILE A 696 2.80 -13.11 -27.88
C ILE A 696 3.64 -12.77 -26.65
N LEU A 697 3.53 -11.52 -26.21
CA LEU A 697 4.12 -11.05 -24.97
C LEU A 697 3.10 -11.17 -23.85
N LEU A 698 3.45 -11.83 -22.74
CA LEU A 698 2.51 -12.13 -21.65
C LEU A 698 3.07 -11.67 -20.30
N ALA A 699 2.25 -10.96 -19.51
CA ALA A 699 2.66 -10.41 -18.22
C ALA A 699 1.48 -10.26 -17.23
N THR A 700 1.75 -10.23 -15.93
CA THR A 700 0.83 -9.59 -14.98
C THR A 700 1.21 -8.12 -14.80
N VAL A 701 0.20 -7.27 -14.60
CA VAL A 701 0.44 -5.84 -14.39
C VAL A 701 1.14 -5.55 -13.07
N LYS A 702 1.77 -4.40 -12.98
CA LYS A 702 2.45 -3.91 -11.78
C LYS A 702 1.58 -4.08 -10.52
N GLY A 703 2.19 -4.56 -9.45
CA GLY A 703 1.52 -4.78 -8.16
C GLY A 703 0.67 -6.05 -8.11
N ASP A 704 0.44 -6.72 -9.25
CA ASP A 704 -0.25 -8.00 -9.30
C ASP A 704 0.76 -9.16 -9.29
N VAL A 705 0.66 -10.00 -8.27
CA VAL A 705 1.58 -11.12 -8.02
C VAL A 705 1.04 -12.45 -8.53
N HIS A 706 -0.22 -12.48 -8.99
CA HIS A 706 -0.93 -13.71 -9.28
C HIS A 706 -0.62 -14.18 -10.70
N ASP A 707 0.23 -15.21 -10.82
CA ASP A 707 0.70 -15.76 -12.09
C ASP A 707 -0.10 -16.95 -12.63
N ILE A 708 -0.97 -17.58 -11.83
CA ILE A 708 -1.62 -18.84 -12.21
C ILE A 708 -2.36 -18.72 -13.54
N GLY A 709 -3.22 -17.71 -13.69
CA GLY A 709 -3.97 -17.48 -14.92
C GLY A 709 -3.05 -17.18 -16.11
N LYS A 710 -1.99 -16.41 -15.89
CA LYS A 710 -0.98 -16.08 -16.90
C LYS A 710 -0.23 -17.34 -17.36
N ASN A 711 0.30 -18.14 -16.44
CA ASN A 711 1.04 -19.36 -16.76
C ASN A 711 0.14 -20.36 -17.51
N LEU A 712 -1.14 -20.47 -17.13
CA LEU A 712 -2.09 -21.30 -17.86
C LEU A 712 -2.29 -20.83 -19.31
N VAL A 713 -2.41 -19.52 -19.52
CA VAL A 713 -2.50 -18.92 -20.87
C VAL A 713 -1.22 -19.17 -21.68
N GLU A 714 -0.05 -19.00 -21.08
CA GLU A 714 1.24 -19.30 -21.69
C GLU A 714 1.35 -20.75 -22.16
N ILE A 715 1.00 -21.70 -21.28
CA ILE A 715 1.01 -23.13 -21.57
C ILE A 715 0.07 -23.44 -22.74
N ILE A 716 -1.16 -22.93 -22.70
CA ILE A 716 -2.17 -23.17 -23.74
C ILE A 716 -1.72 -22.57 -25.08
N LEU A 717 -1.22 -21.34 -25.10
CA LEU A 717 -0.78 -20.69 -26.35
C LEU A 717 0.48 -21.37 -26.92
N SER A 718 1.45 -21.72 -26.07
CA SER A 718 2.68 -22.42 -26.48
C SER A 718 2.37 -23.80 -27.08
N ASN A 719 1.48 -24.57 -26.43
CA ASN A 719 1.04 -25.87 -26.93
C ASN A 719 0.21 -25.77 -28.22
N ASN A 720 -0.33 -24.60 -28.52
CA ASN A 720 -1.08 -24.34 -29.76
C ASN A 720 -0.23 -23.68 -30.87
N GLY A 721 1.10 -23.64 -30.71
CA GLY A 721 2.05 -23.22 -31.75
C GLY A 721 2.41 -21.73 -31.75
N TYR A 722 2.08 -20.97 -30.70
CA TYR A 722 2.54 -19.59 -30.54
C TYR A 722 3.89 -19.55 -29.79
N GLU A 723 4.73 -18.58 -30.13
CA GLU A 723 5.94 -18.27 -29.35
C GLU A 723 5.55 -17.30 -28.23
N VAL A 724 5.51 -17.79 -26.98
CA VAL A 724 5.14 -16.96 -25.82
C VAL A 724 6.41 -16.40 -25.18
N ILE A 725 6.47 -15.09 -25.03
CA ILE A 725 7.48 -14.40 -24.23
C ILE A 725 6.82 -13.95 -22.95
N ASN A 726 7.17 -14.63 -21.87
CA ASN A 726 6.58 -14.40 -20.58
C ASN A 726 7.49 -13.49 -19.73
N LEU A 727 7.03 -12.28 -19.43
CA LEU A 727 7.76 -11.31 -18.61
C LEU A 727 7.60 -11.53 -17.10
N GLY A 728 6.79 -12.51 -16.69
CA GLY A 728 6.59 -12.84 -15.28
C GLY A 728 5.50 -11.99 -14.61
N ILE A 729 5.71 -11.69 -13.33
CA ILE A 729 4.74 -11.01 -12.46
C ILE A 729 5.17 -9.63 -12.02
N LYS A 730 4.21 -8.82 -11.57
CA LYS A 730 4.39 -7.43 -11.12
C LYS A 730 5.08 -6.56 -12.18
N VAL A 731 4.85 -6.81 -13.47
CA VAL A 731 5.65 -6.21 -14.54
C VAL A 731 5.31 -4.72 -14.69
N PRO A 732 6.30 -3.82 -14.49
CA PRO A 732 6.15 -2.40 -14.80
C PRO A 732 5.83 -2.17 -16.28
N PRO A 733 5.05 -1.13 -16.61
CA PRO A 733 4.81 -0.74 -18.00
C PRO A 733 6.10 -0.50 -18.81
N ALA A 734 7.14 0.06 -18.17
CA ALA A 734 8.44 0.31 -18.81
C ALA A 734 9.12 -0.97 -19.32
N VAL A 735 9.16 -2.02 -18.49
CA VAL A 735 9.70 -3.35 -18.88
C VAL A 735 8.89 -3.94 -20.03
N LEU A 736 7.57 -3.77 -19.99
CA LEU A 736 6.69 -4.27 -21.05
C LEU A 736 6.92 -3.54 -22.38
N ILE A 737 7.10 -2.21 -22.35
CA ILE A 737 7.44 -1.39 -23.52
C ILE A 737 8.80 -1.80 -24.10
N GLU A 738 9.80 -2.00 -23.25
CA GLU A 738 11.14 -2.44 -23.67
C GLU A 738 11.08 -3.82 -24.32
N ALA A 739 10.39 -4.78 -23.70
CA ALA A 739 10.21 -6.11 -24.26
C ALA A 739 9.44 -6.12 -25.58
N VAL A 740 8.47 -5.21 -25.77
CA VAL A 740 7.80 -5.03 -27.08
C VAL A 740 8.81 -4.58 -28.14
N ARG A 741 9.73 -3.66 -27.80
CA ARG A 741 10.76 -3.16 -28.73
C ARG A 741 11.81 -4.23 -29.04
N GLU A 742 12.27 -4.96 -28.03
CA GLU A 742 13.29 -6.00 -28.16
C GLU A 742 12.77 -7.20 -28.95
N HIS A 743 11.61 -7.73 -28.57
CA HIS A 743 11.14 -8.99 -29.09
C HIS A 743 10.11 -8.88 -30.22
N GLN A 744 9.62 -7.68 -30.53
CA GLN A 744 8.67 -7.43 -31.62
C GLN A 744 7.50 -8.45 -31.67
N PRO A 745 6.71 -8.58 -30.59
CA PRO A 745 5.59 -9.51 -30.53
C PRO A 745 4.44 -9.08 -31.46
N ASP A 746 3.61 -10.02 -31.87
CA ASP A 746 2.39 -9.76 -32.64
C ASP A 746 1.21 -9.35 -31.74
N TYR A 747 1.21 -9.79 -30.48
CA TYR A 747 0.14 -9.57 -29.51
C TYR A 747 0.69 -9.28 -28.10
N ILE A 748 -0.07 -8.54 -27.29
CA ILE A 748 0.22 -8.33 -25.86
C ILE A 748 -0.92 -8.95 -25.06
N GLY A 749 -0.60 -9.73 -24.03
CA GLY A 749 -1.57 -10.29 -23.10
C GLY A 749 -1.26 -9.85 -21.66
N LEU A 750 -2.25 -9.23 -20.99
CA LEU A 750 -2.17 -8.81 -19.60
C LEU A 750 -3.15 -9.61 -18.74
N SER A 751 -2.64 -10.13 -17.61
CA SER A 751 -3.43 -10.82 -16.59
C SER A 751 -3.52 -9.99 -15.31
N GLY A 752 -4.67 -10.02 -14.64
CA GLY A 752 -4.85 -9.35 -13.35
C GLY A 752 -5.99 -9.94 -12.52
N LEU A 753 -5.72 -10.26 -11.26
CA LEU A 753 -6.68 -10.92 -10.36
C LEU A 753 -7.49 -9.93 -9.52
N LEU A 754 -6.89 -8.82 -9.09
CA LEU A 754 -7.50 -7.89 -8.12
C LEU A 754 -8.16 -6.69 -8.80
N VAL A 755 -9.10 -6.04 -8.09
CA VAL A 755 -9.73 -4.78 -8.54
C VAL A 755 -8.67 -3.69 -8.73
N LYS A 756 -7.68 -3.59 -7.82
CA LYS A 756 -6.53 -2.69 -7.95
C LYS A 756 -5.72 -2.99 -9.23
N SER A 757 -5.61 -4.26 -9.63
CA SER A 757 -4.94 -4.68 -10.88
C SER A 757 -5.68 -4.22 -12.14
N ALA A 758 -7.01 -4.18 -12.11
CA ALA A 758 -7.79 -3.64 -13.23
C ALA A 758 -7.47 -2.15 -13.47
N HIS A 759 -7.23 -1.38 -12.40
CA HIS A 759 -6.76 0.01 -12.53
C HIS A 759 -5.33 0.09 -13.08
N GLN A 760 -4.44 -0.81 -12.66
CA GLN A 760 -3.09 -0.90 -13.21
C GLN A 760 -3.09 -1.27 -14.69
N MET A 761 -4.01 -2.12 -15.16
CA MET A 761 -4.19 -2.38 -16.60
C MET A 761 -4.59 -1.13 -17.39
N VAL A 762 -5.41 -0.24 -16.82
CA VAL A 762 -5.74 1.04 -17.46
C VAL A 762 -4.49 1.93 -17.54
N ALA A 763 -3.68 1.96 -16.48
CA ALA A 763 -2.42 2.71 -16.47
C ALA A 763 -1.42 2.14 -17.49
N THR A 764 -1.20 0.82 -17.50
CA THR A 764 -0.36 0.14 -18.51
C THR A 764 -0.85 0.40 -19.93
N ALA A 765 -2.16 0.35 -20.17
CA ALA A 765 -2.75 0.70 -21.45
C ALA A 765 -2.43 2.14 -21.86
N SER A 766 -2.57 3.12 -20.95
CA SER A 766 -2.18 4.51 -21.21
C SER A 766 -0.70 4.64 -21.53
N ASP A 767 0.17 3.99 -20.73
CA ASP A 767 1.62 4.05 -20.91
C ASP A 767 2.05 3.42 -22.27
N LEU A 768 1.39 2.34 -22.72
CA LEU A 768 1.60 1.75 -24.04
C LEU A 768 1.12 2.67 -25.18
N HIS A 769 -0.01 3.35 -25.00
CA HIS A 769 -0.54 4.32 -25.96
C HIS A 769 0.43 5.50 -26.14
N GLU A 770 0.90 6.07 -25.05
CA GLU A 770 1.88 7.16 -25.05
C GLU A 770 3.19 6.77 -25.75
N ASN A 771 3.57 5.50 -25.66
CA ASN A 771 4.73 4.93 -26.35
C ASN A 771 4.44 4.46 -27.79
N LYS A 772 3.26 4.82 -28.34
CA LYS A 772 2.84 4.54 -29.72
C LYS A 772 2.77 3.05 -30.07
N ILE A 773 2.57 2.19 -29.08
CA ILE A 773 2.39 0.75 -29.30
C ILE A 773 0.92 0.49 -29.67
N THR A 774 0.68 -0.14 -30.82
CA THR A 774 -0.67 -0.35 -31.39
C THR A 774 -1.03 -1.82 -31.60
N LEU A 775 -0.22 -2.73 -31.04
CA LEU A 775 -0.45 -4.18 -31.10
C LEU A 775 -1.79 -4.55 -30.45
N PRO A 776 -2.51 -5.59 -30.91
CA PRO A 776 -3.71 -6.04 -30.23
C PRO A 776 -3.43 -6.45 -28.77
N LEU A 777 -4.18 -5.83 -27.85
CA LEU A 777 -4.07 -6.05 -26.41
C LEU A 777 -5.18 -6.99 -25.94
N LEU A 778 -4.80 -8.15 -25.42
CA LEU A 778 -5.71 -9.07 -24.74
C LEU A 778 -5.59 -8.86 -23.23
N VAL A 779 -6.72 -8.64 -22.56
CA VAL A 779 -6.76 -8.48 -21.09
C VAL A 779 -7.70 -9.50 -20.46
N GLY A 780 -7.31 -10.06 -19.33
CA GLY A 780 -8.11 -11.06 -18.61
C GLY A 780 -7.77 -11.17 -17.13
N GLY A 781 -8.53 -12.01 -16.42
CA GLY A 781 -8.36 -12.30 -15.00
C GLY A 781 -9.62 -12.00 -14.17
N ALA A 782 -9.69 -12.53 -12.95
CA ALA A 782 -10.96 -12.71 -12.23
C ALA A 782 -11.69 -11.40 -11.87
N ALA A 783 -10.95 -10.33 -11.56
CA ALA A 783 -11.55 -9.02 -11.28
C ALA A 783 -11.92 -8.23 -12.54
N LEU A 784 -11.58 -8.72 -13.73
CA LEU A 784 -11.82 -8.01 -14.98
C LEU A 784 -13.15 -8.41 -15.60
N SER A 785 -13.86 -7.44 -16.17
CA SER A 785 -15.09 -7.68 -16.93
C SER A 785 -14.96 -7.08 -18.32
N GLY A 786 -15.61 -7.71 -19.30
CA GLY A 786 -15.62 -7.18 -20.67
C GLY A 786 -16.16 -5.74 -20.76
N ARG A 787 -17.06 -5.36 -19.85
CA ARG A 787 -17.55 -3.97 -19.75
C ARG A 787 -16.46 -3.01 -19.28
N PHE A 788 -15.70 -3.37 -18.24
CA PHE A 788 -14.58 -2.54 -17.76
C PHE A 788 -13.49 -2.42 -18.83
N THR A 789 -13.17 -3.51 -19.52
CA THR A 789 -12.23 -3.50 -20.65
C THR A 789 -12.66 -2.50 -21.72
N GLN A 790 -13.92 -2.52 -22.16
CA GLN A 790 -14.42 -1.63 -23.21
C GLN A 790 -14.60 -0.17 -22.76
N GLN A 791 -14.92 0.08 -21.49
CA GLN A 791 -15.21 1.43 -20.99
C GLN A 791 -14.00 2.16 -20.41
N ARG A 792 -12.94 1.44 -20.03
CA ARG A 792 -11.78 2.02 -19.31
C ARG A 792 -10.45 1.68 -19.97
N ILE A 793 -10.19 0.40 -20.26
CA ILE A 793 -8.88 -0.03 -20.80
C ILE A 793 -8.77 0.33 -22.28
N ALA A 794 -9.76 -0.03 -23.10
CA ALA A 794 -9.73 0.24 -24.55
C ALA A 794 -9.65 1.75 -24.87
N PRO A 795 -10.39 2.64 -24.19
CA PRO A 795 -10.23 4.08 -24.39
C PRO A 795 -8.86 4.61 -23.96
N ALA A 796 -8.26 4.07 -22.90
CA ALA A 796 -6.92 4.46 -22.45
C ALA A 796 -5.82 3.96 -23.41
N TYR A 797 -6.02 2.80 -24.04
CA TYR A 797 -5.04 2.23 -24.97
C TYR A 797 -5.12 2.84 -26.38
N GLY A 798 -6.32 3.21 -26.85
CA GLY A 798 -6.53 3.80 -28.17
C GLY A 798 -6.26 2.86 -29.36
N ALA A 799 -6.09 1.55 -29.11
CA ALA A 799 -5.82 0.50 -30.10
C ALA A 799 -6.61 -0.79 -29.77
N PRO A 800 -6.66 -1.80 -30.67
CA PRO A 800 -7.51 -2.98 -30.49
C PRO A 800 -7.32 -3.67 -29.14
N THR A 801 -8.38 -3.72 -28.33
CA THR A 801 -8.37 -4.33 -27.00
C THR A 801 -9.49 -5.36 -26.86
N LEU A 802 -9.15 -6.58 -26.44
CA LEU A 802 -10.08 -7.70 -26.29
C LEU A 802 -10.06 -8.24 -24.87
N HIS A 803 -11.23 -8.63 -24.37
CA HIS A 803 -11.39 -9.25 -23.06
C HIS A 803 -11.44 -10.78 -23.20
N ALA A 804 -10.56 -11.49 -22.48
CA ALA A 804 -10.59 -12.94 -22.33
C ALA A 804 -11.03 -13.31 -20.91
N ARG A 805 -12.13 -14.04 -20.78
CA ARG A 805 -12.67 -14.50 -19.49
C ARG A 805 -11.87 -15.66 -18.88
N ASP A 806 -11.23 -16.46 -19.74
CA ASP A 806 -10.47 -17.64 -19.40
C ASP A 806 -9.41 -17.89 -20.48
N ALA A 807 -8.48 -18.80 -20.21
CA ALA A 807 -7.34 -19.05 -21.09
C ALA A 807 -7.72 -19.67 -22.45
N MET A 808 -8.79 -20.47 -22.51
CA MET A 808 -9.30 -21.06 -23.74
C MET A 808 -9.95 -20.02 -24.65
N GLN A 809 -10.68 -19.06 -24.05
CA GLN A 809 -11.18 -17.91 -24.77
C GLN A 809 -10.04 -17.02 -25.26
N GLY A 810 -8.97 -16.87 -24.48
CA GLY A 810 -7.75 -16.20 -24.91
C GLY A 810 -7.17 -16.82 -26.19
N LEU A 811 -6.96 -18.13 -26.21
CA LEU A 811 -6.54 -18.86 -27.41
C LEU A 811 -7.48 -18.66 -28.60
N ALA A 812 -8.80 -18.80 -28.37
CA ALA A 812 -9.79 -18.61 -29.43
C ALA A 812 -9.74 -17.20 -30.03
N LEU A 813 -9.56 -16.17 -29.20
CA LEU A 813 -9.45 -14.78 -29.64
C LEU A 813 -8.18 -14.54 -30.46
N VAL A 814 -7.03 -15.11 -30.06
CA VAL A 814 -5.79 -15.00 -30.84
C VAL A 814 -5.91 -15.73 -32.18
N GLU A 815 -6.53 -16.91 -32.22
CA GLU A 815 -6.78 -17.62 -33.48
C GLU A 815 -7.73 -16.87 -34.41
N GLN A 816 -8.75 -16.21 -33.85
CA GLN A 816 -9.67 -15.37 -34.60
C GLN A 816 -8.98 -14.09 -35.09
N LEU A 817 -8.16 -13.43 -34.26
CA LEU A 817 -7.39 -12.23 -34.63
C LEU A 817 -6.55 -12.50 -35.87
N ARG A 818 -5.90 -13.66 -35.92
CA ARG A 818 -5.09 -14.11 -37.07
C ARG A 818 -5.91 -14.37 -38.34
N LYS A 819 -7.16 -14.84 -38.21
CA LYS A 819 -8.02 -15.22 -39.35
C LYS A 819 -8.85 -14.06 -39.89
N GLU A 820 -9.36 -13.20 -39.01
CA GLU A 820 -10.43 -12.25 -39.31
C GLU A 820 -9.99 -10.78 -39.15
N GLY A 821 -8.87 -10.52 -38.47
CA GLY A 821 -8.32 -9.19 -38.21
C GLY A 821 -8.92 -8.50 -36.96
N PRO A 822 -8.19 -7.54 -36.37
CA PRO A 822 -8.56 -6.91 -35.09
C PRO A 822 -9.87 -6.13 -35.11
N ASP A 823 -10.16 -5.41 -36.20
CA ASP A 823 -11.32 -4.49 -36.27
C ASP A 823 -12.67 -5.23 -36.15
N LYS A 824 -12.78 -6.41 -36.76
CA LYS A 824 -14.01 -7.23 -36.71
C LYS A 824 -14.26 -7.80 -35.32
N LEU A 825 -13.20 -8.21 -34.62
CA LEU A 825 -13.30 -8.82 -33.29
C LEU A 825 -13.56 -7.78 -32.20
N VAL A 826 -12.94 -6.61 -32.30
CA VAL A 826 -13.23 -5.49 -31.40
C VAL A 826 -14.68 -5.05 -31.59
N ALA A 827 -15.15 -4.91 -32.84
CA ALA A 827 -16.56 -4.61 -33.11
C ALA A 827 -17.50 -5.69 -32.56
N ALA A 828 -17.18 -6.98 -32.73
CA ALA A 828 -17.99 -8.08 -32.19
C ALA A 828 -18.04 -8.10 -30.65
N GLN A 829 -16.91 -7.83 -29.97
CA GLN A 829 -16.90 -7.75 -28.50
C GLN A 829 -17.59 -6.48 -27.97
N GLN A 830 -17.45 -5.35 -28.66
CA GLN A 830 -18.20 -4.13 -28.38
C GLN A 830 -19.71 -4.37 -28.56
N GLU A 831 -20.11 -5.13 -29.56
CA GLU A 831 -21.52 -5.47 -29.78
C GLU A 831 -22.05 -6.48 -28.76
N MET A 832 -21.21 -7.41 -28.29
CA MET A 832 -21.57 -8.47 -27.34
C MET A 832 -21.63 -7.95 -25.89
N HIS A 833 -20.70 -7.06 -25.49
CA HIS A 833 -20.61 -6.51 -24.13
C HIS A 833 -21.14 -5.09 -24.01
N GLY A 834 -21.37 -4.40 -25.14
CA GLY A 834 -22.04 -3.10 -25.22
C GLY A 834 -23.57 -3.20 -25.34
N LYS A 835 -24.15 -4.40 -25.42
CA LYS A 835 -25.60 -4.60 -25.30
C LYS A 835 -26.00 -4.57 -23.81
N PRO A 836 -26.86 -3.63 -23.37
CA PRO A 836 -27.49 -3.69 -22.06
C PRO A 836 -28.32 -4.97 -21.96
N LEU A 837 -28.32 -5.61 -20.77
CA LEU A 837 -29.21 -6.73 -20.43
C LEU A 837 -30.63 -6.47 -20.97
N ALA A 838 -31.14 -7.46 -21.71
CA ALA A 838 -32.45 -7.41 -22.36
C ALA A 838 -33.56 -6.96 -21.40
N LYS A 839 -34.04 -5.73 -21.59
CA LYS A 839 -35.49 -5.49 -21.52
C LYS A 839 -36.13 -6.29 -22.65
N ARG A 840 -37.18 -7.04 -22.31
CA ARG A 840 -38.09 -7.75 -23.21
C ARG A 840 -38.38 -6.90 -24.46
N ALA A 841 -38.17 -7.47 -25.65
CA ALA A 841 -38.11 -6.75 -26.92
C ALA A 841 -39.38 -5.97 -27.29
N PRO A 842 -39.26 -4.73 -27.82
CA PRO A 842 -40.21 -4.19 -28.78
C PRO A 842 -39.68 -4.37 -30.22
N ARG A 843 -40.63 -4.63 -31.13
CA ARG A 843 -40.48 -4.83 -32.58
C ARG A 843 -39.84 -3.61 -33.30
N PRO A 844 -39.31 -3.81 -34.53
CA PRO A 844 -38.60 -2.76 -35.26
C PRO A 844 -39.56 -1.64 -35.67
N ALA A 845 -39.15 -0.38 -35.44
CA ALA A 845 -39.76 0.79 -36.06
C ALA A 845 -38.79 1.35 -37.11
N THR A 846 -39.30 1.40 -38.33
CA THR A 846 -38.74 2.03 -39.52
C THR A 846 -38.47 3.52 -39.36
N SER A 847 -37.46 4.00 -40.08
CA SER A 847 -37.16 5.41 -40.30
C SER A 847 -38.38 6.20 -40.79
N SER A 848 -38.67 7.34 -40.15
CA SER A 848 -39.36 8.45 -40.79
C SER A 848 -38.92 9.77 -40.16
N ALA A 849 -38.74 10.79 -41.00
CA ALA A 849 -38.48 12.16 -40.62
C ALA A 849 -39.51 12.67 -39.59
N SER A 850 -39.07 13.61 -38.76
CA SER A 850 -39.79 14.20 -37.63
C SER A 850 -41.15 14.81 -38.04
N GLU A 851 -42.24 14.14 -37.69
CA GLU A 851 -43.54 14.78 -37.54
C GLU A 851 -43.67 15.28 -36.09
N GLN A 852 -43.96 16.56 -35.91
CA GLN A 852 -44.21 17.15 -34.58
C GLN A 852 -45.44 16.46 -33.95
N SER A 853 -45.33 16.08 -32.67
CA SER A 853 -46.38 15.32 -31.98
C SER A 853 -47.67 16.13 -31.88
N GLU A 854 -48.77 15.64 -32.49
CA GLU A 854 -50.11 16.24 -32.41
C GLU A 854 -50.67 16.34 -30.97
N VAL A 855 -50.03 15.68 -30.01
CA VAL A 855 -50.46 15.60 -28.61
C VAL A 855 -49.94 16.79 -27.78
N ILE A 856 -48.88 17.47 -28.24
CA ILE A 856 -48.31 18.62 -27.53
C ILE A 856 -48.92 19.89 -28.09
N ASP A 857 -49.51 20.70 -27.22
CA ASP A 857 -49.94 22.04 -27.57
C ASP A 857 -48.71 22.96 -27.72
N HIS A 858 -48.25 23.11 -28.96
CA HIS A 858 -47.15 24.00 -29.32
C HIS A 858 -47.56 25.49 -29.36
N SER A 859 -48.83 25.81 -29.12
CA SER A 859 -49.31 27.19 -29.03
C SER A 859 -49.15 27.80 -27.64
N LEU A 860 -48.71 27.00 -26.64
CA LEU A 860 -48.43 27.49 -25.30
C LEU A 860 -47.27 28.50 -25.34
N PRO A 861 -47.49 29.75 -24.87
CA PRO A 861 -46.42 30.73 -24.81
C PRO A 861 -45.35 30.24 -23.83
N ILE A 862 -44.12 30.12 -24.32
CA ILE A 862 -42.97 29.79 -23.48
C ILE A 862 -42.77 30.97 -22.51
N PRO A 863 -42.82 30.75 -21.19
CA PRO A 863 -42.62 31.82 -20.23
C PRO A 863 -41.20 32.39 -20.40
N PRO A 864 -41.03 33.72 -20.42
CA PRO A 864 -39.70 34.31 -20.51
C PRO A 864 -38.88 33.89 -19.29
N VAL A 865 -37.64 33.45 -19.53
CA VAL A 865 -36.69 33.21 -18.45
C VAL A 865 -36.33 34.54 -17.78
N PRO A 866 -36.34 34.62 -16.44
CA PRO A 866 -36.04 35.87 -15.73
C PRO A 866 -34.65 36.42 -16.04
N ASP A 867 -33.64 35.56 -16.06
CA ASP A 867 -32.27 35.85 -16.45
C ASP A 867 -31.48 34.54 -16.66
N LEU A 868 -30.24 34.64 -17.17
CA LEU A 868 -29.33 33.51 -17.38
C LEU A 868 -28.21 33.47 -16.33
N GLN A 869 -28.33 34.24 -15.25
CA GLN A 869 -27.32 34.31 -14.21
C GLN A 869 -27.39 33.08 -13.31
N ARG A 870 -26.29 32.86 -12.58
CA ARG A 870 -26.19 31.83 -11.55
C ARG A 870 -26.77 32.38 -10.26
N HIS A 871 -27.87 31.79 -9.81
CA HIS A 871 -28.49 32.08 -8.53
C HIS A 871 -28.00 31.10 -7.49
N GLU A 872 -27.73 31.63 -6.30
CA GLU A 872 -27.52 30.84 -5.10
C GLU A 872 -28.68 31.15 -4.16
N CYS A 873 -29.37 30.11 -3.69
CA CYS A 873 -30.48 30.24 -2.76
C CYS A 873 -30.28 29.29 -1.57
N GLU A 874 -30.82 29.66 -0.42
CA GLU A 874 -30.97 28.73 0.70
C GLU A 874 -32.20 27.87 0.41
N ILE A 875 -32.06 26.55 0.58
CA ILE A 875 -33.15 25.58 0.38
C ILE A 875 -33.75 25.27 1.73
N ASP A 876 -35.08 25.30 1.81
CA ASP A 876 -35.79 24.82 3.00
C ASP A 876 -35.56 23.31 3.16
N LEU A 877 -35.02 22.92 4.31
CA LEU A 877 -34.68 21.53 4.61
C LEU A 877 -35.90 20.61 4.61
N ASP A 878 -37.05 21.10 5.07
CA ASP A 878 -38.27 20.28 5.14
C ASP A 878 -38.80 20.00 3.73
N GLU A 879 -38.79 20.99 2.85
CA GLU A 879 -39.12 20.79 1.43
C GLU A 879 -38.15 19.80 0.76
N ALA A 880 -36.85 19.87 1.09
CA ALA A 880 -35.86 18.95 0.54
C ALA A 880 -36.10 17.51 1.02
N PHE A 881 -36.42 17.31 2.30
CA PHE A 881 -36.68 15.98 2.85
C PHE A 881 -37.94 15.33 2.27
N ASP A 882 -38.99 16.10 2.01
CA ASP A 882 -40.24 15.60 1.43
C ASP A 882 -40.09 15.10 -0.01
N LEU A 883 -39.06 15.56 -0.72
CA LEU A 883 -38.74 15.15 -2.10
C LEU A 883 -37.90 13.86 -2.17
N ILE A 884 -37.42 13.34 -1.03
CA ILE A 884 -36.57 12.14 -1.01
C ILE A 884 -37.43 10.88 -1.14
N ASN A 885 -37.07 9.99 -2.06
CA ASN A 885 -37.72 8.69 -2.19
C ASN A 885 -37.35 7.76 -1.02
N PRO A 886 -38.30 7.38 -0.15
CA PRO A 886 -38.00 6.61 1.05
C PRO A 886 -37.56 5.17 0.74
N GLN A 887 -38.11 4.54 -0.30
CA GLN A 887 -37.70 3.18 -0.67
C GLN A 887 -36.23 3.12 -1.09
N MET A 888 -35.74 4.14 -1.79
CA MET A 888 -34.33 4.23 -2.17
C MET A 888 -33.44 4.50 -0.96
N LEU A 889 -33.83 5.47 -0.13
CA LEU A 889 -33.06 5.85 1.06
C LEU A 889 -32.92 4.68 2.04
N TYR A 890 -34.03 4.16 2.55
CA TYR A 890 -33.99 3.12 3.57
C TYR A 890 -33.49 1.78 3.02
N GLY A 891 -33.93 1.42 1.81
CA GLY A 891 -33.61 0.11 1.23
C GLY A 891 -32.18 0.00 0.71
N LYS A 892 -31.77 0.92 -0.17
CA LYS A 892 -30.49 0.83 -0.87
C LYS A 892 -29.34 1.46 -0.10
N HIS A 893 -29.61 2.54 0.65
CA HIS A 893 -28.56 3.33 1.29
C HIS A 893 -28.44 3.05 2.79
N MET A 894 -29.54 2.73 3.48
CA MET A 894 -29.53 2.41 4.91
C MET A 894 -29.67 0.91 5.22
N GLY A 895 -29.61 0.06 4.18
CA GLY A 895 -29.48 -1.40 4.34
C GLY A 895 -30.75 -2.15 4.74
N TYR A 896 -31.94 -1.53 4.68
CA TYR A 896 -33.20 -2.23 4.93
C TYR A 896 -33.53 -3.23 3.80
N ARG A 897 -33.65 -4.52 4.12
CA ARG A 897 -33.83 -5.59 3.11
C ARG A 897 -35.30 -5.81 2.67
N GLY A 898 -36.22 -4.92 3.03
CA GLY A 898 -37.65 -5.00 2.72
C GLY A 898 -38.21 -3.87 1.84
N ARG A 899 -39.51 -3.93 1.52
CA ARG A 899 -40.22 -2.79 0.91
C ARG A 899 -40.65 -1.81 1.99
N PHE A 900 -40.25 -0.54 1.87
CA PHE A 900 -40.49 0.52 2.84
C PHE A 900 -41.97 0.62 3.24
N GLU A 901 -42.88 0.76 2.28
CA GLU A 901 -44.31 0.87 2.59
C GLU A 901 -44.91 -0.37 3.28
N ARG A 902 -44.31 -1.54 3.05
CA ARG A 902 -44.76 -2.79 3.67
C ARG A 902 -44.21 -2.91 5.07
N GLY A 903 -42.91 -2.69 5.25
CA GLY A 903 -42.26 -2.68 6.56
C GLY A 903 -42.87 -1.63 7.50
N LEU A 904 -43.26 -0.48 6.96
CA LEU A 904 -43.91 0.57 7.75
C LEU A 904 -45.32 0.17 8.20
N ARG A 905 -46.06 -0.55 7.36
CA ARG A 905 -47.39 -1.10 7.72
C ARG A 905 -47.32 -2.28 8.68
N GLU A 906 -46.26 -3.08 8.58
CA GLU A 906 -46.02 -4.26 9.41
C GLU A 906 -45.27 -3.94 10.71
N GLU A 907 -44.99 -2.64 10.97
CA GLU A 907 -44.22 -2.17 12.13
C GLU A 907 -42.88 -2.92 12.29
N ASP A 908 -42.18 -3.12 11.17
CA ASP A 908 -40.90 -3.83 11.14
C ASP A 908 -39.88 -3.14 12.08
N PRO A 909 -39.39 -3.84 13.13
CA PRO A 909 -38.52 -3.23 14.12
C PRO A 909 -37.21 -2.67 13.55
N GLN A 910 -36.69 -3.30 12.49
CA GLN A 910 -35.48 -2.85 11.83
C GLN A 910 -35.74 -1.56 11.05
N LEU A 911 -36.89 -1.45 10.38
CA LEU A 911 -37.25 -0.23 9.65
C LEU A 911 -37.56 0.92 10.60
N LEU A 912 -38.34 0.68 11.67
CA LEU A 912 -38.69 1.71 12.65
C LEU A 912 -37.44 2.31 13.31
N LYS A 913 -36.45 1.47 13.66
CA LYS A 913 -35.16 1.95 14.19
C LYS A 913 -34.44 2.89 13.20
N LEU A 914 -34.46 2.58 11.91
CA LEU A 914 -33.84 3.43 10.88
C LEU A 914 -34.62 4.73 10.66
N VAL A 915 -35.94 4.68 10.77
CA VAL A 915 -36.81 5.87 10.71
C VAL A 915 -36.51 6.80 11.88
N ASP A 916 -36.45 6.28 13.11
CA ASP A 916 -36.16 7.05 14.32
C ASP A 916 -34.77 7.71 14.25
N GLN A 917 -33.77 6.98 13.76
CA GLN A 917 -32.43 7.51 13.53
C GLN A 917 -32.44 8.67 12.52
N LEU A 918 -33.16 8.53 11.40
CA LEU A 918 -33.24 9.60 10.42
C LEU A 918 -33.98 10.82 10.99
N ASP A 919 -35.03 10.60 11.78
CA ASP A 919 -35.80 11.69 12.36
C ASP A 919 -35.00 12.47 13.42
N ALA A 920 -34.13 11.80 14.17
CA ALA A 920 -33.15 12.48 15.04
C ALA A 920 -32.22 13.39 14.23
N VAL A 921 -31.67 12.90 13.11
CA VAL A 921 -30.82 13.70 12.21
C VAL A 921 -31.58 14.87 11.60
N LYS A 922 -32.84 14.68 11.18
CA LYS A 922 -33.68 15.77 10.68
C LYS A 922 -33.89 16.85 11.74
N GLN A 923 -34.08 16.47 13.00
CA GLN A 923 -34.21 17.42 14.12
C GLN A 923 -32.92 18.20 14.36
N GLU A 924 -31.76 17.56 14.34
CA GLU A 924 -30.47 18.25 14.45
C GLU A 924 -30.25 19.23 13.29
N CYS A 925 -30.60 18.82 12.07
CA CYS A 925 -30.52 19.66 10.89
C CYS A 925 -31.44 20.89 11.02
N ARG A 926 -32.68 20.71 11.49
CA ARG A 926 -33.61 21.82 11.80
C ARG A 926 -33.11 22.73 12.91
N ALA A 927 -32.33 22.20 13.87
CA ALA A 927 -31.69 22.98 14.93
C ALA A 927 -30.48 23.81 14.43
N GLY A 928 -30.18 23.75 13.12
CA GLY A 928 -29.13 24.54 12.49
C GLY A 928 -27.80 23.82 12.32
N ALA A 929 -27.74 22.49 12.57
CA ALA A 929 -26.55 21.69 12.29
C ALA A 929 -26.21 21.65 10.79
N MET A 930 -27.19 21.92 9.92
CA MET A 930 -27.02 21.95 8.47
C MET A 930 -27.74 23.14 7.85
N LYS A 931 -27.09 23.78 6.87
CA LYS A 931 -27.73 24.74 5.97
C LYS A 931 -27.54 24.26 4.54
N VAL A 932 -28.64 24.01 3.83
CA VAL A 932 -28.58 23.56 2.44
C VAL A 932 -28.70 24.77 1.53
N ARG A 933 -27.74 24.90 0.61
CA ARG A 933 -27.75 25.94 -0.42
C ARG A 933 -27.86 25.28 -1.79
N GLY A 934 -28.82 25.76 -2.56
CA GLY A 934 -29.02 25.41 -3.95
C GLY A 934 -28.31 26.39 -4.85
N VAL A 935 -27.78 25.89 -5.95
CA VAL A 935 -27.30 26.74 -7.03
C VAL A 935 -27.98 26.33 -8.30
N TRP A 936 -28.61 27.28 -8.98
CA TRP A 936 -29.30 27.03 -10.23
C TRP A 936 -29.12 28.21 -11.19
N ARG A 937 -29.26 27.94 -12.48
CA ARG A 937 -29.22 28.94 -13.54
C ARG A 937 -30.02 28.48 -14.74
N TRP A 938 -30.56 29.41 -15.50
CA TRP A 938 -31.10 29.11 -16.83
C TRP A 938 -29.96 29.10 -17.85
N PHE A 939 -30.06 28.21 -18.84
CA PHE A 939 -29.13 28.15 -19.97
C PHE A 939 -29.87 28.51 -21.24
N ALA A 940 -29.20 29.23 -22.14
CA ALA A 940 -29.63 29.26 -23.52
C ALA A 940 -29.47 27.85 -24.07
N ALA A 941 -30.46 27.35 -24.81
CA ALA A 941 -30.46 25.99 -25.31
C ALA A 941 -31.09 25.91 -26.69
N GLU A 942 -30.55 25.04 -27.53
CA GLU A 942 -31.07 24.74 -28.86
C GLU A 942 -31.31 23.23 -28.98
N ALA A 943 -32.42 22.85 -29.61
CA ALA A 943 -32.70 21.45 -29.90
C ALA A 943 -31.96 21.03 -31.18
N GLU A 944 -31.21 19.94 -31.10
CA GLU A 944 -30.53 19.32 -32.23
C GLU A 944 -30.95 17.85 -32.32
N ALA A 945 -32.00 17.59 -33.11
CA ALA A 945 -32.68 16.31 -33.23
C ALA A 945 -33.17 15.77 -31.87
N ASP A 946 -32.59 14.66 -31.41
CA ASP A 946 -32.87 14.03 -30.12
C ASP A 946 -31.90 14.52 -29.04
N ALA A 947 -31.40 15.75 -29.16
CA ALA A 947 -30.54 16.35 -28.16
C ALA A 947 -30.91 17.81 -27.90
N ILE A 948 -30.55 18.29 -26.72
CA ILE A 948 -30.53 19.71 -26.37
C ILE A 948 -29.07 20.11 -26.15
N VAL A 949 -28.62 21.11 -26.89
CA VAL A 949 -27.31 21.74 -26.75
C VAL A 949 -27.47 22.98 -25.89
N PHE A 950 -26.65 23.11 -24.86
CA PHE A 950 -26.67 24.26 -23.95
C PHE A 950 -25.54 25.22 -24.31
N TYR A 951 -25.81 26.52 -24.22
CA TYR A 951 -24.89 27.61 -24.48
C TYR A 951 -24.75 28.46 -23.22
N ASP A 952 -23.56 29.02 -23.07
CA ASP A 952 -23.26 29.94 -21.99
C ASP A 952 -23.12 31.37 -22.51
N ALA A 953 -23.89 32.28 -21.89
CA ALA A 953 -23.92 33.69 -22.28
C ALA A 953 -22.60 34.41 -21.95
N ALA A 954 -21.84 33.93 -20.96
CA ALA A 954 -20.55 34.51 -20.58
C ALA A 954 -19.41 34.19 -21.57
N SER A 955 -19.56 33.15 -22.39
CA SER A 955 -18.53 32.65 -23.31
C SER A 955 -18.82 32.97 -24.78
N GLY A 956 -19.72 33.90 -25.06
CA GLY A 956 -20.01 34.36 -26.42
C GLY A 956 -20.71 33.31 -27.30
N GLY A 957 -21.39 32.33 -26.70
CA GLY A 957 -22.18 31.33 -27.43
C GLY A 957 -21.46 30.04 -27.79
N SER A 958 -20.33 29.70 -27.17
CA SER A 958 -19.76 28.35 -27.27
C SER A 958 -20.64 27.34 -26.51
N GLY A 959 -20.93 26.18 -27.13
CA GLY A 959 -21.70 25.11 -26.49
C GLY A 959 -20.97 24.53 -25.28
N VAL A 960 -21.64 24.49 -24.12
CA VAL A 960 -21.08 24.05 -22.84
C VAL A 960 -21.51 22.63 -22.44
N GLY A 961 -22.46 22.04 -23.16
CA GLY A 961 -22.88 20.65 -22.94
C GLY A 961 -24.01 20.21 -23.87
N ARG A 962 -24.18 18.89 -24.02
CA ARG A 962 -25.23 18.27 -24.83
C ARG A 962 -25.96 17.20 -24.02
N LEU A 963 -27.29 17.27 -23.95
CA LEU A 963 -28.14 16.20 -23.39
C LEU A 963 -28.85 15.47 -24.52
N GLN A 964 -28.75 14.14 -24.59
CA GLN A 964 -29.57 13.34 -25.52
C GLN A 964 -30.86 12.86 -24.85
N PHE A 965 -31.97 12.98 -25.56
CA PHE A 965 -33.31 12.53 -25.20
C PHE A 965 -33.75 11.41 -26.13
N PRO A 966 -33.58 10.14 -25.74
CA PRO A 966 -34.02 9.02 -26.57
C PRO A 966 -35.56 9.03 -26.71
N ARG A 967 -36.06 9.10 -27.94
CA ARG A 967 -37.50 9.12 -28.25
C ARG A 967 -38.15 7.76 -28.04
N GLN A 968 -39.41 7.76 -27.64
CA GLN A 968 -40.22 6.55 -27.64
C GLN A 968 -40.60 6.15 -29.08
N ALA A 969 -40.51 4.86 -29.40
CA ALA A 969 -40.87 4.36 -30.73
C ALA A 969 -42.41 4.34 -30.92
N GLY A 970 -42.93 5.26 -31.74
CA GLY A 970 -44.35 5.32 -32.17
C GLY A 970 -44.71 6.69 -32.75
N GLN A 971 -45.80 6.77 -33.55
CA GLN A 971 -46.27 8.01 -34.22
C GLN A 971 -46.63 9.18 -33.28
N ARG A 972 -46.64 8.95 -31.96
CA ARG A 972 -46.90 9.94 -30.89
C ARG A 972 -45.88 9.86 -29.74
N GLY A 973 -44.74 9.21 -29.97
CA GLY A 973 -43.70 9.06 -28.96
C GLY A 973 -43.07 10.41 -28.62
N LEU A 974 -42.97 10.73 -27.33
CA LEU A 974 -42.18 11.85 -26.84
C LEU A 974 -40.69 11.54 -26.87
#